data_AF-A0A9W4TF84-F1
#
_entry.id   AF-A0A9W4TF84-F1
#
_cell.length_a   1.000
_cell.length_b   1.000
_cell.length_c   1.000
_cell.angle_alpha   90.00
_cell.angle_beta   90.00
_cell.angle_gamma   90.00
#
_symmetry.space_group_name_H-M   'P 1'
#
loop_
_entity.id
_entity.type
_entity.pdbx_description
1 polymer ?
#
loop_
_entity_poly.entity_id
_entity_poly.type
_entity_poly.pdbx_seq_one_letter_code
_entity_poly.pdbx_strand_id
1 'polypeptide(L)'
;MLVKLSTITTLYRRFTKNQVLTEGHLNEIVDYFDDQDRISRIGLSGVGIICGFKVSYSPVSKDITITQGSGITTDGDLIQLYKSTPNGGKIIDFESKQYTHYKVYDNKKAAYKPYFYDGTKQLDIFELLTAEQQLTESANTYPIYYFKKNTGLEVTDAVVLLYIESYEKDSDLCVSLSCDNQGLEIIGNHKALLVSKTVAAQINSHDKIISKIKFSNLYYKLPELISNRIVLQPEDFSSYYEIKRKFTNGLFRNNVVARLRDGFEILLTALEMPVILDSIKKNLASLYSFDEKNAPPDFQYRYDLLNDLIDTYNEIRLLLSNMDYDFCFPDIKSFPKHLMLGEVQKSGPCFEYRHSFYKSPLLTGQNLSTCNDCLPFDTLNEPGKKDTINEFIVDLEGKEITICYGKNTDLQQLYSLIKRCVQLLANYNVNYTYIKITPSFELGSLGKKAIPFYNNVGDHLIELWDYEKTTIGQQRNNRSYHDNLLNTKWPNEMVSDHNFYRIEGHQGTDYKKALKTIQAIRRQYGLGFNVVVLGVKAYDAKKIVENYTSYYLNKNHGYEHKSGVAPGGTFVMIYIEGEYSQYPYYYGYGYPYEYPRGNSLAGDFEKEGDKKEPGESIVLNPVIADFTLPYLCCDDNFITLSLPMNHICFDETTPYFPFHITPTGGFVKADVEEDLNGGVTKNQYGEFVFDPKLVSEELIGKPITFTVNNFETNCQITIFRKPKFDFTFVFPKSLNKTGVVVDFSISGENQKDMKYIWDFGDGSEPVATTEAKIQHIYSYEVPAKESYSFQVKVTGENGNCNAQAQHPVTFEVPVVVGIDTRNICRNDLKPHVLTIEPNSKKTVLSGPGVSQNDAGQYIFIGNNVPKDVDQVVILINGKPSNLTITMQNPPVALFSFTIRNNQLVLANNSTDSVKYIWNIDGEMVETDSIEPITRPLSLYKNDVIKVSLSALNKRCGESIDGPKDIRIREKPTENPCLTNAVEFVKKTNLTFEKINQQPELQKFSKETLSLITEIQKQFASVEKETSAYINGDFNTALPEMYNELVYHNLLLGSKNARMEEEKTVLSFLTESHISLFYTIIKCQPAELINKFERPFTTITGRIDGLLQGFVKNQYKTDPKGTLKNFLSDQKVSFKDIKFILEAIESQLKNLN
;
A
#
# COMPACT_ATOMS: atom_id res chain seq x y z
N MET A 1 29.20 41.16 -60.39
CA MET A 1 29.43 41.71 -59.05
C MET A 1 30.91 41.51 -58.77
N LEU A 2 31.66 42.58 -58.47
CA LEU A 2 33.04 42.46 -58.01
C LEU A 2 33.01 42.34 -56.49
N VAL A 3 33.52 41.21 -56.01
CA VAL A 3 33.81 40.88 -54.61
C VAL A 3 35.32 40.64 -54.61
N LYS A 4 36.10 41.33 -53.78
CA LYS A 4 37.57 41.24 -53.79
C LYS A 4 38.00 39.79 -53.64
N LEU A 5 37.42 39.08 -52.67
CA LEU A 5 37.64 37.66 -52.41
C LEU A 5 37.10 36.68 -53.47
N SER A 6 36.57 37.16 -54.61
CA SER A 6 36.18 36.26 -55.72
C SER A 6 37.37 35.70 -56.51
N THR A 7 38.55 36.31 -56.39
CA THR A 7 39.83 35.83 -56.92
C THR A 7 40.92 36.22 -55.93
N ILE A 8 41.72 35.27 -55.45
CA ILE A 8 42.72 35.52 -54.39
C ILE A 8 44.16 35.33 -54.89
N THR A 9 45.05 36.13 -54.32
CA THR A 9 46.49 36.13 -54.59
C THR A 9 47.19 35.17 -53.63
N THR A 10 47.82 34.12 -54.18
CA THR A 10 48.37 33.00 -53.38
C THR A 10 49.89 33.00 -53.25
N LEU A 11 50.58 33.94 -53.89
CA LEU A 11 52.03 34.10 -53.85
C LEU A 11 52.41 35.58 -53.91
N TYR A 12 53.62 35.92 -53.48
CA TYR A 12 54.21 37.23 -53.66
C TYR A 12 55.72 37.10 -53.97
N ARG A 13 56.26 38.01 -54.77
CA ARG A 13 57.70 38.02 -55.11
C ARG A 13 58.56 38.62 -54.00
N ARG A 14 59.61 37.90 -53.59
CA ARG A 14 60.71 38.46 -52.78
C ARG A 14 61.67 39.23 -53.69
N PHE A 15 61.89 40.51 -53.41
CA PHE A 15 62.79 41.35 -54.20
C PHE A 15 64.27 40.96 -54.04
N THR A 16 65.02 41.14 -55.13
CA THR A 16 66.46 40.88 -55.23
C THR A 16 67.24 42.17 -55.51
N LYS A 17 68.54 42.18 -55.21
CA LYS A 17 69.38 43.37 -55.36
C LYS A 17 69.49 43.78 -56.84
N ASN A 18 69.29 45.07 -57.12
CA ASN A 18 69.27 45.67 -58.46
C ASN A 18 68.10 45.22 -59.37
N GLN A 19 67.03 44.63 -58.80
CA GLN A 19 65.83 44.26 -59.56
C GLN A 19 65.01 45.51 -59.96
N VAL A 20 64.55 45.54 -61.21
CA VAL A 20 63.56 46.52 -61.68
C VAL A 20 62.16 46.08 -61.23
N LEU A 21 61.42 46.98 -60.60
CA LEU A 21 60.04 46.75 -60.17
C LEU A 21 59.05 47.27 -61.22
N THR A 22 57.87 46.66 -61.25
CA THR A 22 56.74 47.05 -62.08
C THR A 22 55.53 47.24 -61.16
N GLU A 23 54.47 47.92 -61.64
CA GLU A 23 53.18 48.00 -60.95
C GLU A 23 52.68 46.62 -60.51
N GLY A 24 52.67 45.62 -61.40
CA GLY A 24 52.25 44.25 -61.07
C GLY A 24 53.11 43.57 -59.99
N HIS A 25 54.39 43.92 -59.86
CA HIS A 25 55.25 43.40 -58.77
C HIS A 25 54.96 44.06 -57.41
N LEU A 26 54.35 45.23 -57.38
CA LEU A 26 53.96 45.94 -56.16
C LEU A 26 52.52 45.62 -55.78
N ASN A 27 51.61 45.65 -56.75
CA ASN A 27 50.20 45.35 -56.57
C ASN A 27 50.00 43.90 -56.10
N GLU A 28 50.73 42.92 -56.64
CA GLU A 28 50.69 41.52 -56.15
C GLU A 28 51.00 41.42 -54.64
N ILE A 29 51.90 42.24 -54.10
CA ILE A 29 52.21 42.25 -52.66
C ILE A 29 51.06 42.86 -51.86
N VAL A 30 50.48 43.97 -52.34
CA VAL A 30 49.33 44.63 -51.71
C VAL A 30 48.11 43.70 -51.73
N ASP A 31 47.82 43.09 -52.88
CA ASP A 31 46.72 42.15 -53.07
C ASP A 31 46.90 40.90 -52.21
N TYR A 32 48.10 40.30 -52.16
CA TYR A 32 48.38 39.19 -51.26
C TYR A 32 48.10 39.53 -49.80
N PHE A 33 48.54 40.69 -49.30
CA PHE A 33 48.30 41.06 -47.90
C PHE A 33 46.86 41.50 -47.61
N ASP A 34 46.17 42.19 -48.53
CA ASP A 34 44.73 42.53 -48.39
C ASP A 34 43.87 41.25 -48.41
N ASP A 35 44.14 40.30 -49.32
CA ASP A 35 43.46 39.01 -49.37
C ASP A 35 43.68 38.21 -48.06
N GLN A 36 44.93 38.12 -47.55
CA GLN A 36 45.21 37.44 -46.29
C GLN A 36 44.56 38.11 -45.07
N ASP A 37 44.52 39.44 -44.99
CA ASP A 37 43.90 40.19 -43.90
C ASP A 37 42.36 40.08 -43.92
N ARG A 38 41.74 40.14 -45.11
CA ARG A 38 40.31 39.86 -45.33
C ARG A 38 39.94 38.44 -44.94
N ILE A 39 40.68 37.44 -45.42
CA ILE A 39 40.46 36.02 -45.08
C ILE A 39 40.61 35.80 -43.58
N SER A 40 41.63 36.42 -42.95
CA SER A 40 41.84 36.35 -41.50
C SER A 40 40.66 36.94 -40.72
N ARG A 41 40.13 38.10 -41.14
CA ARG A 41 38.93 38.69 -40.53
C ARG A 41 37.72 37.76 -40.60
N ILE A 42 37.33 37.31 -41.80
CA ILE A 42 36.10 36.53 -41.96
C ILE A 42 36.21 35.10 -41.41
N GLY A 43 37.39 34.48 -41.48
CA GLY A 43 37.61 33.08 -41.08
C GLY A 43 38.00 32.89 -39.62
N LEU A 44 38.74 33.83 -39.02
CA LEU A 44 39.18 33.71 -37.61
C LEU A 44 38.28 34.47 -36.65
N SER A 45 37.69 35.60 -37.05
CA SER A 45 36.73 36.34 -36.20
C SER A 45 35.27 36.10 -36.59
N GLY A 46 34.93 36.30 -37.87
CA GLY A 46 33.56 36.22 -38.37
C GLY A 46 33.09 37.51 -39.05
N VAL A 47 31.78 37.62 -39.30
CA VAL A 47 31.16 38.66 -40.13
C VAL A 47 29.92 39.27 -39.47
N GLY A 48 29.48 40.45 -39.91
CA GLY A 48 28.33 41.16 -39.37
C GLY A 48 28.71 42.26 -38.36
N ILE A 49 27.79 42.65 -37.47
CA ILE A 49 27.99 43.80 -36.57
C ILE A 49 28.47 43.33 -35.20
N ILE A 50 29.76 43.53 -34.91
CA ILE A 50 30.42 43.18 -33.65
C ILE A 50 29.84 44.01 -32.50
N CYS A 51 29.76 45.34 -32.67
CA CYS A 51 29.29 46.24 -31.63
C CYS A 51 28.76 47.57 -32.20
N GLY A 52 28.02 48.32 -31.39
CA GLY A 52 27.58 49.67 -31.71
C GLY A 52 26.61 49.75 -32.89
N PHE A 53 26.76 50.77 -33.75
CA PHE A 53 25.86 51.10 -34.85
C PHE A 53 24.36 51.04 -34.44
N LYS A 54 24.03 51.58 -33.26
CA LYS A 54 22.65 51.69 -32.81
C LYS A 54 22.01 52.87 -33.53
N VAL A 55 20.83 52.64 -34.11
CA VAL A 55 20.03 53.64 -34.82
C VAL A 55 18.97 54.18 -33.87
N SER A 56 18.73 55.48 -33.88
CA SER A 56 17.61 56.11 -33.18
C SER A 56 17.12 57.34 -33.95
N TYR A 57 15.81 57.53 -34.03
CA TYR A 57 15.18 58.75 -34.54
C TYR A 57 14.63 59.60 -33.39
N SER A 58 14.87 60.91 -33.44
CA SER A 58 14.34 61.87 -32.47
C SER A 58 13.12 62.59 -33.04
N PRO A 59 11.91 62.43 -32.46
CA PRO A 59 10.73 63.17 -32.92
C PRO A 59 10.83 64.70 -32.75
N VAL A 60 11.72 65.17 -31.87
CA VAL A 60 11.88 66.59 -31.52
C VAL A 60 12.82 67.31 -32.50
N SER A 61 14.04 66.79 -32.66
CA SER A 61 15.05 67.33 -33.60
C SER A 61 14.86 66.83 -35.05
N LYS A 62 14.05 65.77 -35.23
CA LYS A 62 13.67 65.17 -36.53
C LYS A 62 14.86 64.65 -37.35
N ASP A 63 15.89 64.22 -36.63
CA ASP A 63 17.13 63.65 -37.12
C ASP A 63 17.25 62.16 -36.78
N ILE A 64 18.09 61.46 -37.56
CA ILE A 64 18.50 60.08 -37.29
C ILE A 64 19.92 60.13 -36.71
N THR A 65 20.13 59.51 -35.56
CA THR A 65 21.44 59.31 -34.97
C THR A 65 21.88 57.86 -35.18
N ILE A 66 23.14 57.67 -35.58
CA ILE A 66 23.80 56.36 -35.60
C ILE A 66 25.01 56.44 -34.66
N THR A 67 25.08 55.54 -33.67
CA THR A 67 26.27 55.46 -32.80
C THR A 67 27.47 54.93 -33.58
N GLN A 68 28.68 55.23 -33.10
CA GLN A 68 29.87 54.49 -33.51
C GLN A 68 29.71 52.99 -33.21
N GLY A 69 30.52 52.17 -33.87
CA GLY A 69 30.52 50.71 -33.75
C GLY A 69 31.63 50.08 -34.57
N SER A 70 31.56 48.77 -34.76
CA SER A 70 32.44 48.03 -35.66
C SER A 70 31.73 46.81 -36.23
N GLY A 71 32.01 46.48 -37.48
CA GLY A 71 31.46 45.30 -38.15
C GLY A 71 32.22 44.96 -39.43
N ILE A 72 32.10 43.72 -39.88
CA ILE A 72 32.90 43.14 -40.97
C ILE A 72 31.95 42.67 -42.08
N THR A 73 32.18 43.06 -43.33
CA THR A 73 31.40 42.58 -44.50
C THR A 73 31.79 41.15 -44.88
N THR A 74 30.99 40.46 -45.69
CA THR A 74 31.38 39.13 -46.20
C THR A 74 32.53 39.16 -47.23
N ASP A 75 32.94 40.35 -47.70
CA ASP A 75 34.18 40.54 -48.48
C ASP A 75 35.38 40.98 -47.60
N GLY A 76 35.23 40.92 -46.27
CA GLY A 76 36.29 41.19 -45.30
C GLY A 76 36.61 42.67 -45.04
N ASP A 77 35.76 43.61 -45.48
CA ASP A 77 35.94 45.03 -45.16
C ASP A 77 35.54 45.33 -43.71
N LEU A 78 36.37 46.11 -43.00
CA LEU A 78 36.05 46.62 -41.66
C LEU A 78 35.34 47.97 -41.74
N ILE A 79 34.07 48.02 -41.32
CA ILE A 79 33.29 49.26 -41.23
C ILE A 79 33.46 49.88 -39.84
N GLN A 80 33.75 51.18 -39.81
CA GLN A 80 33.65 52.10 -38.68
C GLN A 80 33.15 53.46 -39.19
N LEU A 81 32.36 54.20 -38.41
CA LEU A 81 31.94 55.55 -38.84
C LEU A 81 33.13 56.52 -38.77
N TYR A 82 33.21 57.46 -39.71
CA TYR A 82 34.19 58.56 -39.65
C TYR A 82 33.56 59.94 -39.78
N LYS A 83 34.28 60.93 -39.24
CA LYS A 83 34.13 62.37 -39.50
C LYS A 83 35.36 62.85 -40.27
N SER A 84 35.17 63.73 -41.25
CA SER A 84 36.28 64.36 -41.97
C SER A 84 36.78 65.56 -41.17
N THR A 85 38.09 65.69 -41.04
CA THR A 85 38.74 66.91 -40.52
C THR A 85 38.81 67.98 -41.63
N PRO A 86 39.00 69.26 -41.28
CA PRO A 86 39.25 70.33 -42.27
C PRO A 86 40.45 70.05 -43.19
N ASN A 87 41.41 69.25 -42.73
CA ASN A 87 42.62 68.87 -43.47
C ASN A 87 42.45 67.53 -44.24
N GLY A 88 41.21 67.09 -44.50
CA GLY A 88 40.87 65.89 -45.29
C GLY A 88 40.97 64.54 -44.55
N GLY A 89 41.88 64.43 -43.57
CA GLY A 89 42.07 63.25 -42.72
C GLY A 89 40.82 62.83 -41.95
N LYS A 90 40.74 61.57 -41.52
CA LYS A 90 39.55 60.98 -40.88
C LYS A 90 39.76 60.77 -39.38
N ILE A 91 38.72 61.05 -38.59
CA ILE A 91 38.64 60.70 -37.17
C ILE A 91 37.53 59.67 -36.97
N ILE A 92 37.82 58.62 -36.20
CA ILE A 92 36.89 57.56 -35.77
C ILE A 92 36.48 57.67 -34.29
N ASP A 93 37.23 58.43 -33.48
CA ASP A 93 36.94 58.62 -32.06
C ASP A 93 35.81 59.64 -31.86
N PHE A 94 34.59 59.14 -31.70
CA PHE A 94 33.38 59.88 -31.32
C PHE A 94 32.23 58.90 -30.97
N GLU A 95 31.27 59.33 -30.16
CA GLU A 95 30.14 58.48 -29.75
C GLU A 95 29.11 58.22 -30.86
N SER A 96 28.76 59.25 -31.64
CA SER A 96 27.71 59.16 -32.66
C SER A 96 27.82 60.20 -33.79
N LYS A 97 27.02 59.98 -34.85
CA LYS A 97 26.87 60.84 -36.03
C LYS A 97 25.37 61.11 -36.27
N GLN A 98 25.00 62.39 -36.36
CA GLN A 98 23.63 62.89 -36.52
C GLN A 98 23.36 63.28 -37.98
N TYR A 99 22.30 62.72 -38.55
CA TYR A 99 21.89 62.93 -39.93
C TYR A 99 20.57 63.72 -39.95
N THR A 100 20.55 64.85 -40.64
CA THR A 100 19.44 65.82 -40.65
C THR A 100 18.75 65.92 -42.01
N HIS A 101 19.44 65.49 -43.07
CA HIS A 101 18.99 65.55 -44.46
C HIS A 101 19.11 64.18 -45.13
N TYR A 102 18.44 64.03 -46.26
CA TYR A 102 18.59 62.91 -47.17
C TYR A 102 18.60 63.38 -48.63
N LYS A 103 19.08 62.53 -49.54
CA LYS A 103 18.89 62.63 -50.98
C LYS A 103 18.54 61.26 -51.58
N VAL A 104 18.08 61.20 -52.82
CA VAL A 104 18.02 59.91 -53.55
C VAL A 104 19.46 59.44 -53.79
N TYR A 105 19.76 58.18 -53.47
CA TYR A 105 21.10 57.62 -53.67
C TYR A 105 21.31 57.16 -55.11
N ASP A 106 22.50 57.37 -55.67
CA ASP A 106 22.87 56.97 -57.02
C ASP A 106 24.20 56.21 -57.00
N ASN A 107 24.14 54.91 -57.25
CA ASN A 107 25.28 54.00 -57.12
C ASN A 107 26.20 53.98 -58.37
N LYS A 108 25.96 54.81 -59.40
CA LYS A 108 26.74 54.79 -60.67
C LYS A 108 28.26 54.94 -60.51
N LYS A 109 28.75 55.50 -59.40
CA LYS A 109 30.19 55.62 -59.13
C LYS A 109 30.85 54.27 -58.82
N ALA A 110 30.12 53.36 -58.16
CA ALA A 110 30.64 52.04 -57.82
C ALA A 110 30.60 51.11 -59.04
N ALA A 111 31.72 50.47 -59.37
CA ALA A 111 31.85 49.52 -60.49
C ALA A 111 31.10 48.18 -60.28
N TYR A 112 30.17 48.11 -59.32
CA TYR A 112 29.40 46.92 -58.98
C TYR A 112 27.96 47.27 -58.57
N LYS A 113 27.08 46.27 -58.68
CA LYS A 113 25.65 46.36 -58.33
C LYS A 113 25.40 45.56 -57.02
N PRO A 114 25.34 46.22 -55.85
CA PRO A 114 25.27 45.55 -54.54
C PRO A 114 23.83 45.21 -54.12
N TYR A 115 23.11 44.39 -54.89
CA TYR A 115 21.69 44.03 -54.68
C TYR A 115 20.67 45.18 -54.66
N PHE A 116 21.11 46.43 -54.79
CA PHE A 116 20.29 47.64 -54.88
C PHE A 116 19.56 47.81 -56.24
N TYR A 117 19.31 46.72 -56.97
CA TYR A 117 18.73 46.77 -58.32
C TYR A 117 17.70 45.65 -58.55
N ASP A 118 16.57 46.01 -59.15
CA ASP A 118 15.64 45.07 -59.78
C ASP A 118 15.93 45.03 -61.29
N GLY A 119 16.65 44.00 -61.72
CA GLY A 119 17.18 43.86 -63.09
C GLY A 119 18.11 45.03 -63.49
N THR A 120 17.55 46.02 -64.19
CA THR A 120 18.24 47.25 -64.60
C THR A 120 17.82 48.50 -63.82
N LYS A 121 16.67 48.50 -63.14
CA LYS A 121 16.20 49.64 -62.34
C LYS A 121 16.89 49.61 -60.96
N GLN A 122 17.40 50.74 -60.48
CA GLN A 122 17.83 50.84 -59.09
C GLN A 122 16.61 50.84 -58.15
N LEU A 123 16.74 50.23 -56.98
CA LEU A 123 15.73 50.29 -55.93
C LEU A 123 15.67 51.69 -55.30
N ASP A 124 14.51 52.03 -54.75
CA ASP A 124 14.24 53.34 -54.16
C ASP A 124 14.93 53.44 -52.77
N ILE A 125 16.15 54.00 -52.78
CA ILE A 125 17.10 54.07 -51.67
C ILE A 125 17.56 55.51 -51.48
N PHE A 126 17.73 55.93 -50.21
CA PHE A 126 18.03 57.32 -49.86
C PHE A 126 19.32 57.44 -49.05
N GLU A 127 20.24 58.31 -49.45
CA GLU A 127 21.49 58.58 -48.70
C GLU A 127 21.21 59.60 -47.61
N LEU A 128 21.52 59.25 -46.35
CA LEU A 128 21.45 60.13 -45.19
C LEU A 128 22.69 61.02 -45.10
N LEU A 129 22.48 62.31 -44.84
CA LEU A 129 23.51 63.33 -44.79
C LEU A 129 23.51 64.06 -43.44
N THR A 130 24.70 64.25 -42.87
CA THR A 130 24.92 65.24 -41.80
C THR A 130 24.77 66.66 -42.34
N ALA A 131 24.61 67.65 -41.45
CA ALA A 131 24.59 69.07 -41.85
C ALA A 131 25.88 69.49 -42.59
N GLU A 132 27.04 69.00 -42.14
CA GLU A 132 28.34 69.23 -42.79
C GLU A 132 28.38 68.68 -44.22
N GLN A 133 27.91 67.44 -44.42
CA GLN A 133 27.88 66.81 -45.74
C GLN A 133 26.91 67.52 -46.69
N GLN A 134 25.76 67.97 -46.18
CA GLN A 134 24.76 68.71 -46.97
C GLN A 134 25.34 70.01 -47.55
N LEU A 135 26.18 70.73 -46.80
CA LEU A 135 26.85 71.96 -47.29
C LEU A 135 27.86 71.71 -48.41
N THR A 136 28.33 70.47 -48.58
CA THR A 136 29.28 70.06 -49.63
C THR A 136 28.64 69.28 -50.79
N GLU A 137 27.32 69.06 -50.74
CA GLU A 137 26.61 68.22 -51.71
C GLU A 137 26.12 69.04 -52.92
N SER A 138 26.36 68.52 -54.14
CA SER A 138 25.92 69.16 -55.38
C SER A 138 24.56 68.66 -55.89
N ALA A 139 24.02 67.58 -55.32
CA ALA A 139 22.69 67.06 -55.63
C ALA A 139 21.59 67.69 -54.76
N ASN A 140 20.32 67.57 -55.18
CA ASN A 140 19.18 68.04 -54.40
C ASN A 140 19.03 67.25 -53.09
N THR A 141 19.21 67.93 -51.95
CA THR A 141 19.01 67.39 -50.59
C THR A 141 17.73 67.91 -49.96
N TYR A 142 17.07 67.09 -49.13
CA TYR A 142 15.85 67.44 -48.42
C TYR A 142 15.98 67.15 -46.91
N PRO A 143 15.46 68.00 -46.01
CA PRO A 143 15.40 67.69 -44.58
C PRO A 143 14.56 66.43 -44.30
N ILE A 144 14.98 65.59 -43.35
CA ILE A 144 14.31 64.31 -43.02
C ILE A 144 12.83 64.48 -42.64
N TYR A 145 12.43 65.62 -42.08
CA TYR A 145 11.01 65.93 -41.83
C TYR A 145 10.12 65.87 -43.08
N TYR A 146 10.66 66.12 -44.28
CA TYR A 146 9.90 66.02 -45.54
C TYR A 146 9.92 64.61 -46.17
N PHE A 147 10.59 63.64 -45.55
CA PHE A 147 10.75 62.28 -46.10
C PHE A 147 9.41 61.61 -46.43
N LYS A 148 8.47 61.55 -45.47
CA LYS A 148 7.11 61.01 -45.70
C LYS A 148 6.38 61.74 -46.82
N LYS A 149 6.46 63.08 -46.86
CA LYS A 149 5.76 63.90 -47.87
C LYS A 149 6.28 63.62 -49.29
N ASN A 150 7.58 63.40 -49.43
CA ASN A 150 8.24 63.26 -50.73
C ASN A 150 8.28 61.81 -51.23
N THR A 151 8.24 60.81 -50.33
CA THR A 151 8.45 59.39 -50.67
C THR A 151 7.24 58.49 -50.37
N GLY A 152 6.30 58.96 -49.54
CA GLY A 152 5.22 58.15 -48.97
C GLY A 152 5.63 57.25 -47.78
N LEU A 153 6.93 57.04 -47.54
CA LEU A 153 7.46 56.18 -46.47
C LEU A 153 7.60 56.94 -45.15
N GLU A 154 7.12 56.36 -44.05
CA GLU A 154 7.39 56.88 -42.71
C GLU A 154 8.84 56.61 -42.29
N VAL A 155 9.51 57.62 -41.72
CA VAL A 155 10.91 57.53 -41.27
C VAL A 155 11.08 56.42 -40.22
N THR A 156 10.09 56.24 -39.35
CA THR A 156 10.07 55.22 -38.30
C THR A 156 9.90 53.80 -38.84
N ASP A 157 9.24 53.63 -40.00
CA ASP A 157 9.04 52.33 -40.67
C ASP A 157 10.17 51.97 -41.64
N ALA A 158 11.15 52.85 -41.81
CA ALA A 158 12.32 52.58 -42.63
C ALA A 158 13.37 51.70 -41.91
N VAL A 159 14.29 51.16 -42.69
CA VAL A 159 15.45 50.37 -42.27
C VAL A 159 16.71 51.13 -42.67
N VAL A 160 17.72 51.16 -41.79
CA VAL A 160 19.03 51.76 -42.08
C VAL A 160 20.05 50.66 -42.38
N LEU A 161 20.93 50.91 -43.34
CA LEU A 161 22.10 50.10 -43.63
C LEU A 161 23.33 50.97 -43.87
N LEU A 162 24.50 50.50 -43.47
CA LEU A 162 25.78 51.08 -43.89
C LEU A 162 26.22 50.39 -45.17
N TYR A 163 26.71 51.17 -46.14
CA TYR A 163 27.23 50.69 -47.40
C TYR A 163 28.62 51.29 -47.64
N ILE A 164 29.58 50.46 -48.05
CA ILE A 164 30.87 50.92 -48.55
C ILE A 164 30.73 51.12 -50.06
N GLU A 165 30.73 52.38 -50.48
CA GLU A 165 30.83 52.78 -51.89
C GLU A 165 32.31 52.78 -52.28
N SER A 166 32.73 51.74 -53.02
CA SER A 166 34.14 51.56 -53.43
C SER A 166 34.31 51.84 -54.92
N TYR A 167 35.27 52.69 -55.29
CA TYR A 167 35.60 52.98 -56.70
C TYR A 167 37.04 53.49 -56.87
N GLU A 168 37.61 53.25 -58.04
CA GLU A 168 38.81 53.95 -58.52
C GLU A 168 38.42 55.38 -58.91
N LYS A 169 39.11 56.38 -58.36
CA LYS A 169 38.95 57.79 -58.74
C LYS A 169 39.89 58.09 -59.90
N ASP A 170 39.34 58.65 -60.97
CA ASP A 170 40.10 59.13 -62.13
C ASP A 170 41.22 60.10 -61.70
N SER A 171 42.41 59.93 -62.26
CA SER A 171 43.58 60.77 -61.99
C SER A 171 43.41 62.18 -62.56
N ASP A 172 43.74 63.21 -61.77
CA ASP A 172 43.73 64.61 -62.22
C ASP A 172 44.68 64.85 -63.42
N LEU A 173 44.29 65.76 -64.32
CA LEU A 173 45.06 66.04 -65.54
C LEU A 173 46.45 66.61 -65.24
N CYS A 174 47.48 65.95 -65.78
CA CYS A 174 48.88 66.17 -65.44
C CYS A 174 49.40 67.58 -65.80
N VAL A 175 49.59 68.44 -64.79
CA VAL A 175 50.23 69.77 -64.91
C VAL A 175 51.77 69.70 -64.90
N SER A 176 52.31 69.11 -65.97
CA SER A 176 53.63 69.36 -66.60
C SER A 176 54.95 69.34 -65.81
N LEU A 177 55.00 69.24 -64.47
CA LEU A 177 56.25 69.32 -63.70
C LEU A 177 56.51 68.20 -62.66
N SER A 178 55.49 67.41 -62.28
CA SER A 178 55.69 66.17 -61.52
C SER A 178 54.56 65.17 -61.80
N CYS A 179 54.92 63.89 -61.98
CA CYS A 179 53.98 62.81 -62.29
C CYS A 179 53.63 61.95 -61.06
N ASP A 180 53.92 62.44 -59.86
CA ASP A 180 53.83 61.67 -58.62
C ASP A 180 52.39 61.25 -58.26
N ASN A 181 51.39 61.90 -58.88
CA ASN A 181 49.96 61.63 -58.74
C ASN A 181 49.41 60.58 -59.75
N GLN A 182 50.26 59.76 -60.38
CA GLN A 182 49.83 58.77 -61.38
C GLN A 182 49.23 57.46 -60.80
N GLY A 183 49.26 57.26 -59.49
CA GLY A 183 48.55 56.14 -58.85
C GLY A 183 47.03 56.36 -58.81
N LEU A 184 46.24 55.36 -59.21
CA LEU A 184 44.79 55.40 -59.07
C LEU A 184 44.38 55.38 -57.59
N GLU A 185 43.67 56.42 -57.14
CA GLU A 185 43.14 56.48 -55.77
C GLU A 185 41.93 55.53 -55.64
N ILE A 186 42.09 54.42 -54.90
CA ILE A 186 40.97 53.56 -54.51
C ILE A 186 40.23 54.23 -53.35
N ILE A 187 39.03 54.74 -53.61
CA ILE A 187 38.17 55.42 -52.65
C ILE A 187 37.16 54.43 -52.07
N GLY A 188 37.14 54.27 -50.74
CA GLY A 188 36.07 53.60 -50.00
C GLY A 188 35.28 54.58 -49.13
N ASN A 189 34.04 54.91 -49.51
CA ASN A 189 33.19 55.86 -48.79
C ASN A 189 32.10 55.15 -47.99
N HIS A 190 31.95 55.49 -46.70
CA HIS A 190 30.89 54.95 -45.85
C HIS A 190 29.60 55.77 -46.00
N LYS A 191 28.63 55.17 -46.69
CA LYS A 191 27.27 55.68 -46.92
C LYS A 191 26.32 55.15 -45.84
N ALA A 192 25.56 56.03 -45.21
CA ALA A 192 24.39 55.62 -44.42
C ALA A 192 23.16 55.71 -45.34
N LEU A 193 22.54 54.56 -45.62
CA LEU A 193 21.41 54.46 -46.55
C LEU A 193 20.13 54.08 -45.80
N LEU A 194 19.01 54.65 -46.23
CA LEU A 194 17.68 54.48 -45.67
C LEU A 194 16.76 53.86 -46.73
N VAL A 195 16.02 52.81 -46.38
CA VAL A 195 15.17 52.02 -47.29
C VAL A 195 13.84 51.63 -46.65
N SER A 196 12.83 51.24 -47.44
CA SER A 196 11.61 50.63 -46.91
C SER A 196 11.85 49.19 -46.43
N LYS A 197 11.00 48.67 -45.53
CA LYS A 197 11.03 47.25 -45.12
C LYS A 197 10.93 46.30 -46.31
N THR A 198 10.16 46.65 -47.35
CA THR A 198 10.05 45.87 -48.60
C THR A 198 11.36 45.84 -49.39
N VAL A 199 12.04 46.99 -49.54
CA VAL A 199 13.35 47.06 -50.20
C VAL A 199 14.42 46.34 -49.36
N ALA A 200 14.39 46.46 -48.04
CA ALA A 200 15.25 45.68 -47.15
C ALA A 200 15.04 44.17 -47.30
N ALA A 201 13.80 43.69 -47.45
CA ALA A 201 13.51 42.28 -47.71
C ALA A 201 14.06 41.82 -49.09
N GLN A 202 13.99 42.67 -50.11
CA GLN A 202 14.53 42.38 -51.45
C GLN A 202 16.07 42.39 -51.50
N ILE A 203 16.73 43.19 -50.66
CA ILE A 203 18.18 43.12 -50.45
C ILE A 203 18.52 41.80 -49.72
N ASN A 204 17.85 41.55 -48.58
CA ASN A 204 18.07 40.39 -47.74
C ASN A 204 17.78 39.04 -48.43
N SER A 205 16.93 38.98 -49.46
CA SER A 205 16.65 37.73 -50.18
C SER A 205 17.85 37.18 -50.97
N HIS A 206 18.89 38.00 -51.16
CA HIS A 206 20.18 37.59 -51.74
C HIS A 206 21.21 37.20 -50.67
N ASP A 207 20.95 37.53 -49.41
CA ASP A 207 21.85 37.32 -48.27
C ASP A 207 21.47 36.02 -47.53
N LYS A 208 22.23 34.95 -47.82
CA LYS A 208 22.04 33.61 -47.24
C LYS A 208 22.37 33.50 -45.75
N ILE A 209 22.78 34.60 -45.11
CA ILE A 209 23.15 34.64 -43.69
C ILE A 209 22.04 35.35 -42.90
N ILE A 210 21.61 36.56 -43.30
CA ILE A 210 20.47 37.23 -42.65
C ILE A 210 19.12 36.55 -42.98
N SER A 211 19.01 35.84 -44.11
CA SER A 211 17.79 35.12 -44.48
C SER A 211 17.55 33.83 -43.69
N LYS A 212 18.54 33.34 -42.93
CA LYS A 212 18.36 32.19 -42.04
C LYS A 212 17.41 32.51 -40.89
N ILE A 213 16.81 31.45 -40.35
CA ILE A 213 15.91 31.46 -39.20
C ILE A 213 16.57 32.17 -38.01
N LYS A 214 16.08 33.35 -37.64
CA LYS A 214 16.56 34.07 -36.45
C LYS A 214 16.01 33.40 -35.19
N PHE A 215 16.78 32.50 -34.58
CA PHE A 215 16.35 31.69 -33.43
C PHE A 215 15.83 32.53 -32.26
N SER A 216 16.50 33.64 -31.90
CA SER A 216 15.99 34.57 -30.89
C SER A 216 14.66 35.21 -31.27
N ASN A 217 14.40 35.48 -32.56
CA ASN A 217 13.11 35.99 -33.03
C ASN A 217 12.03 34.90 -32.96
N LEU A 218 12.41 33.63 -33.17
CA LEU A 218 11.53 32.47 -33.02
C LEU A 218 11.16 32.23 -31.55
N TYR A 219 12.11 32.33 -30.61
CA TYR A 219 11.86 32.27 -29.17
C TYR A 219 10.73 33.20 -28.70
N TYR A 220 10.71 34.45 -29.19
CA TYR A 220 9.65 35.43 -28.87
C TYR A 220 8.34 35.24 -29.66
N LYS A 221 8.33 34.43 -30.72
CA LYS A 221 7.11 34.04 -31.46
C LYS A 221 6.48 32.76 -30.90
N LEU A 222 7.26 31.92 -30.22
CA LEU A 222 6.83 30.68 -29.60
C LEU A 222 6.01 30.94 -28.31
N PRO A 223 4.82 30.33 -28.15
CA PRO A 223 4.01 30.49 -26.94
C PRO A 223 4.72 29.96 -25.70
N GLU A 224 4.57 30.68 -24.57
CA GLU A 224 5.00 30.20 -23.26
C GLU A 224 4.03 29.15 -22.70
N LEU A 225 4.55 27.97 -22.38
CA LEU A 225 3.78 26.82 -21.92
C LEU A 225 4.22 26.41 -20.52
N ILE A 226 3.25 26.18 -19.65
CA ILE A 226 3.44 25.67 -18.29
C ILE A 226 2.37 24.60 -18.10
N SER A 227 2.76 23.42 -17.62
CA SER A 227 1.81 22.36 -17.30
C SER A 227 0.78 22.80 -16.26
N ASN A 228 -0.47 22.43 -16.47
CA ASN A 228 -1.51 22.66 -15.45
C ASN A 228 -1.25 21.73 -14.26
N ARG A 229 -0.97 22.29 -13.08
CA ARG A 229 -0.86 21.49 -11.84
C ARG A 229 -2.25 20.93 -11.48
N ILE A 230 -2.35 19.60 -11.34
CA ILE A 230 -3.60 18.90 -11.01
C ILE A 230 -3.51 18.42 -9.55
N VAL A 231 -4.35 18.97 -8.68
CA VAL A 231 -4.42 18.61 -7.25
C VAL A 231 -5.87 18.29 -6.89
N LEU A 232 -6.15 17.04 -6.52
CA LEU A 232 -7.50 16.59 -6.18
C LEU A 232 -7.89 16.98 -4.75
N GLN A 233 -9.18 17.28 -4.57
CA GLN A 233 -9.84 17.50 -3.29
C GLN A 233 -10.61 16.24 -2.85
N PRO A 234 -11.01 16.10 -1.57
CA PRO A 234 -11.68 14.89 -1.07
C PRO A 234 -12.94 14.49 -1.86
N GLU A 235 -13.68 15.45 -2.39
CA GLU A 235 -14.89 15.25 -3.20
C GLU A 235 -14.60 14.57 -4.54
N ASP A 236 -13.38 14.72 -5.05
CA ASP A 236 -12.96 14.27 -6.37
C ASP A 236 -12.69 12.75 -6.42
N PHE A 237 -12.54 12.13 -5.24
CA PHE A 237 -12.39 10.69 -5.06
C PHE A 237 -13.73 9.96 -4.85
N SER A 238 -14.86 10.65 -5.03
CA SER A 238 -16.21 10.07 -4.87
C SER A 238 -16.52 8.93 -5.85
N SER A 239 -15.90 8.95 -7.05
CA SER A 239 -15.87 7.83 -7.99
C SER A 239 -14.64 7.87 -8.89
N TYR A 240 -14.32 6.75 -9.55
CA TYR A 240 -13.29 6.71 -10.59
C TYR A 240 -13.60 7.69 -11.75
N TYR A 241 -14.88 7.84 -12.10
CA TYR A 241 -15.33 8.79 -13.10
C TYR A 241 -14.95 10.23 -12.73
N GLU A 242 -15.12 10.62 -11.46
CA GLU A 242 -14.74 11.96 -10.99
C GLU A 242 -13.23 12.22 -11.03
N ILE A 243 -12.41 11.23 -10.64
CA ILE A 243 -10.94 11.31 -10.80
C ILE A 243 -10.57 11.58 -12.27
N LYS A 244 -11.12 10.78 -13.21
CA LYS A 244 -10.89 10.99 -14.65
C LYS A 244 -11.42 12.32 -15.16
N ARG A 245 -12.55 12.78 -14.65
CA ARG A 245 -13.13 14.10 -14.98
C ARG A 245 -12.21 15.23 -14.56
N LYS A 246 -11.62 15.18 -13.36
CA LYS A 246 -10.65 16.19 -12.91
C LYS A 246 -9.38 16.20 -13.73
N PHE A 247 -8.81 15.02 -14.01
CA PHE A 247 -7.62 14.93 -14.84
C PHE A 247 -7.87 15.46 -16.25
N THR A 248 -8.96 15.06 -16.89
CA THR A 248 -9.32 15.55 -18.23
C THR A 248 -9.52 17.07 -18.25
N ASN A 249 -10.26 17.62 -17.28
CA ASN A 249 -10.45 19.07 -17.17
C ASN A 249 -9.13 19.81 -16.88
N GLY A 250 -8.21 19.22 -16.11
CA GLY A 250 -6.86 19.76 -15.89
C GLY A 250 -5.96 19.70 -17.13
N LEU A 251 -6.00 18.59 -17.87
CA LEU A 251 -5.22 18.34 -19.07
C LEU A 251 -5.50 19.36 -20.19
N PHE A 252 -6.78 19.70 -20.39
CA PHE A 252 -7.20 20.66 -21.42
C PHE A 252 -7.32 22.12 -20.92
N ARG A 253 -7.14 22.38 -19.62
CA ARG A 253 -7.21 23.74 -19.05
C ARG A 253 -6.23 24.69 -19.74
N ASN A 254 -6.61 25.96 -19.85
CA ASN A 254 -5.82 27.01 -20.51
C ASN A 254 -5.46 26.70 -21.98
N ASN A 255 -6.18 25.76 -22.61
CA ASN A 255 -5.95 25.25 -23.96
C ASN A 255 -4.52 24.72 -24.18
N VAL A 256 -3.85 24.21 -23.14
CA VAL A 256 -2.39 23.93 -23.19
C VAL A 256 -1.99 22.95 -24.29
N VAL A 257 -2.76 21.89 -24.54
CA VAL A 257 -2.51 20.91 -25.62
C VAL A 257 -2.57 21.58 -27.00
N ALA A 258 -3.54 22.47 -27.23
CA ALA A 258 -3.63 23.23 -28.48
C ALA A 258 -2.45 24.20 -28.61
N ARG A 259 -2.11 24.94 -27.55
CA ARG A 259 -0.97 25.87 -27.55
C ARG A 259 0.38 25.15 -27.75
N LEU A 260 0.51 23.89 -27.31
CA LEU A 260 1.66 23.02 -27.57
C LEU A 260 1.75 22.63 -29.05
N ARG A 261 0.64 22.16 -29.64
CA ARG A 261 0.55 21.88 -31.09
C ARG A 261 0.88 23.12 -31.90
N ASP A 262 0.29 24.26 -31.57
CA ASP A 262 0.49 25.53 -32.28
C ASP A 262 1.93 26.04 -32.13
N GLY A 263 2.57 25.78 -30.97
CA GLY A 263 3.99 26.03 -30.74
C GLY A 263 4.90 25.16 -31.62
N PHE A 264 4.63 23.86 -31.73
CA PHE A 264 5.35 22.97 -32.66
C PHE A 264 5.09 23.35 -34.13
N GLU A 265 3.89 23.81 -34.47
CA GLU A 265 3.57 24.31 -35.81
C GLU A 265 4.37 25.56 -36.17
N ILE A 266 4.48 26.53 -35.27
CA ILE A 266 5.36 27.71 -35.45
C ILE A 266 6.84 27.28 -35.57
N LEU A 267 7.31 26.38 -34.70
CA LEU A 267 8.69 25.88 -34.69
C LEU A 267 9.07 25.15 -35.98
N LEU A 268 8.30 24.13 -36.35
CA LEU A 268 8.65 23.20 -37.43
C LEU A 268 8.29 23.74 -38.81
N THR A 269 7.33 24.65 -38.92
CA THR A 269 7.14 25.42 -40.16
C THR A 269 8.32 26.37 -40.38
N ALA A 270 8.84 27.01 -39.33
CA ALA A 270 10.02 27.86 -39.43
C ALA A 270 11.30 27.07 -39.75
N LEU A 271 11.40 25.81 -39.30
CA LEU A 271 12.52 24.90 -39.58
C LEU A 271 12.38 24.09 -40.89
N GLU A 272 11.28 24.25 -41.64
CA GLU A 272 10.97 23.50 -42.86
C GLU A 272 10.92 21.95 -42.66
N MET A 273 10.29 21.49 -41.57
CA MET A 273 10.23 20.07 -41.15
C MET A 273 8.79 19.49 -41.19
N PRO A 274 8.18 19.29 -42.37
CA PRO A 274 6.80 18.82 -42.50
C PRO A 274 6.54 17.39 -42.01
N VAL A 275 7.45 16.42 -42.21
CA VAL A 275 7.26 15.03 -41.77
C VAL A 275 7.30 14.92 -40.24
N ILE A 276 8.21 15.64 -39.59
CA ILE A 276 8.19 15.74 -38.11
C ILE A 276 6.90 16.43 -37.64
N LEU A 277 6.49 17.53 -38.28
CA LEU A 277 5.28 18.28 -37.91
C LEU A 277 4.00 17.46 -38.05
N ASP A 278 3.83 16.74 -39.16
CA ASP A 278 2.67 15.88 -39.39
C ASP A 278 2.65 14.70 -38.42
N SER A 279 3.81 14.14 -38.06
CA SER A 279 3.92 13.10 -37.03
C SER A 279 3.49 13.63 -35.65
N ILE A 280 4.00 14.80 -35.23
CA ILE A 280 3.58 15.45 -33.97
C ILE A 280 2.08 15.78 -33.98
N LYS A 281 1.56 16.39 -35.05
CA LYS A 281 0.13 16.73 -35.18
C LYS A 281 -0.76 15.50 -35.10
N LYS A 282 -0.42 14.42 -35.84
CA LYS A 282 -1.14 13.15 -35.85
C LYS A 282 -1.15 12.51 -34.46
N ASN A 283 0.01 12.40 -33.82
CA ASN A 283 0.13 11.68 -32.55
C ASN A 283 -0.47 12.48 -31.39
N LEU A 284 -0.31 13.82 -31.35
CA LEU A 284 -1.04 14.66 -30.41
C LEU A 284 -2.57 14.53 -30.59
N ALA A 285 -3.07 14.54 -31.82
CA ALA A 285 -4.50 14.31 -32.05
C ALA A 285 -4.94 12.90 -31.59
N SER A 286 -4.16 11.87 -31.89
CA SER A 286 -4.48 10.49 -31.48
C SER A 286 -4.41 10.26 -29.96
N LEU A 287 -3.59 11.01 -29.23
CA LEU A 287 -3.43 10.84 -27.78
C LEU A 287 -4.31 11.78 -26.95
N TYR A 288 -4.74 12.92 -27.51
CA TYR A 288 -5.47 13.97 -26.78
C TYR A 288 -6.79 14.39 -27.46
N SER A 289 -7.39 13.57 -28.33
CA SER A 289 -8.76 13.77 -28.85
C SER A 289 -9.79 12.97 -28.05
N PHE A 290 -10.11 13.45 -26.84
CA PHE A 290 -11.17 12.90 -25.99
C PHE A 290 -11.81 14.00 -25.12
N ASP A 291 -12.99 13.72 -24.57
CA ASP A 291 -13.71 14.60 -23.64
C ASP A 291 -13.78 14.00 -22.22
N GLU A 292 -14.40 14.71 -21.28
CA GLU A 292 -14.51 14.26 -19.88
C GLU A 292 -15.31 12.97 -19.68
N LYS A 293 -16.10 12.53 -20.67
CA LYS A 293 -16.90 11.29 -20.61
C LYS A 293 -16.15 10.11 -21.19
N ASN A 294 -15.38 10.36 -22.26
CA ASN A 294 -14.62 9.37 -23.02
C ASN A 294 -13.14 9.34 -22.58
N ALA A 295 -12.83 9.87 -21.39
CA ALA A 295 -11.49 9.93 -20.83
C ALA A 295 -10.82 8.54 -20.79
N PRO A 296 -9.71 8.35 -21.54
CA PRO A 296 -8.93 7.11 -21.52
C PRO A 296 -8.48 6.75 -20.11
N PRO A 297 -8.34 5.46 -19.78
CA PRO A 297 -8.02 5.02 -18.43
C PRO A 297 -6.54 5.23 -18.05
N ASP A 298 -5.67 5.41 -19.04
CA ASP A 298 -4.25 5.78 -18.89
C ASP A 298 -4.04 7.31 -18.78
N PHE A 299 -5.06 8.05 -18.34
CA PHE A 299 -5.08 9.53 -18.26
C PHE A 299 -3.94 10.14 -17.44
N GLN A 300 -3.43 9.46 -16.41
CA GLN A 300 -2.28 9.94 -15.63
C GLN A 300 -0.99 9.88 -16.46
N TYR A 301 -0.77 8.79 -17.20
CA TYR A 301 0.38 8.64 -18.08
C TYR A 301 0.31 9.55 -19.32
N ARG A 302 -0.90 9.89 -19.78
CA ARG A 302 -1.11 10.96 -20.78
C ARG A 302 -0.82 12.36 -20.22
N TYR A 303 -1.07 12.59 -18.93
CA TYR A 303 -0.70 13.83 -18.24
C TYR A 303 0.82 13.93 -18.08
N ASP A 304 1.49 12.85 -17.69
CA ASP A 304 2.94 12.80 -17.61
C ASP A 304 3.62 12.98 -18.97
N LEU A 305 3.15 12.30 -20.02
CA LEU A 305 3.63 12.54 -21.38
C LEU A 305 3.47 14.02 -21.79
N LEU A 306 2.35 14.66 -21.41
CA LEU A 306 2.15 16.08 -21.70
C LEU A 306 3.15 16.96 -20.95
N ASN A 307 3.51 16.59 -19.72
CA ASN A 307 4.55 17.27 -18.93
C ASN A 307 5.93 17.10 -19.60
N ASP A 308 6.31 15.89 -20.00
CA ASP A 308 7.58 15.59 -20.69
C ASP A 308 7.72 16.37 -22.02
N LEU A 309 6.62 16.49 -22.77
CA LEU A 309 6.58 17.25 -24.01
C LEU A 309 6.64 18.76 -23.77
N ILE A 310 6.03 19.27 -22.70
CA ILE A 310 6.12 20.70 -22.30
C ILE A 310 7.52 21.03 -21.76
N ASP A 311 8.13 20.15 -20.96
CA ASP A 311 9.51 20.29 -20.48
C ASP A 311 10.49 20.30 -21.67
N THR A 312 10.37 19.34 -22.60
CA THR A 312 11.23 19.29 -23.80
C THR A 312 10.99 20.49 -24.74
N TYR A 313 9.73 20.92 -24.91
CA TYR A 313 9.42 22.15 -25.65
C TYR A 313 10.04 23.39 -24.99
N ASN A 314 10.05 23.47 -23.66
CA ASN A 314 10.67 24.56 -22.93
C ASN A 314 12.21 24.49 -22.98
N GLU A 315 12.82 23.30 -22.98
CA GLU A 315 14.25 23.12 -23.28
C GLU A 315 14.60 23.65 -24.68
N ILE A 316 13.80 23.30 -25.71
CA ILE A 316 13.94 23.85 -27.07
C ILE A 316 13.81 25.37 -27.07
N ARG A 317 12.76 25.91 -26.44
CA ARG A 317 12.49 27.34 -26.39
C ARG A 317 13.62 28.10 -25.70
N LEU A 318 14.14 27.61 -24.57
CA LEU A 318 15.26 28.23 -23.86
C LEU A 318 16.57 28.16 -24.68
N LEU A 319 16.85 27.05 -25.35
CA LEU A 319 17.99 26.91 -26.24
C LEU A 319 17.95 27.95 -27.39
N LEU A 320 16.81 28.05 -28.08
CA LEU A 320 16.57 29.03 -29.16
C LEU A 320 16.80 30.50 -28.74
N SER A 321 16.71 30.83 -27.45
CA SER A 321 16.97 32.19 -26.97
C SER A 321 18.46 32.58 -27.03
N ASN A 322 19.36 31.60 -26.98
CA ASN A 322 20.83 31.78 -26.95
C ASN A 322 21.52 31.37 -28.25
N MET A 323 20.85 30.63 -29.13
CA MET A 323 21.40 30.18 -30.41
C MET A 323 21.67 31.32 -31.40
N ASP A 324 22.92 31.42 -31.86
CA ASP A 324 23.35 32.14 -33.08
C ASP A 324 23.87 31.12 -34.10
N TYR A 325 23.89 31.45 -35.39
CA TYR A 325 24.65 30.68 -36.37
C TYR A 325 26.13 31.10 -36.38
N ASP A 326 27.04 30.12 -36.30
CA ASP A 326 28.42 30.26 -36.73
C ASP A 326 28.64 29.75 -38.17
N PHE A 327 29.69 30.27 -38.80
CA PHE A 327 30.05 29.95 -40.18
C PHE A 327 31.57 29.80 -40.29
N CYS A 328 32.03 28.57 -40.56
CA CYS A 328 33.44 28.30 -40.86
C CYS A 328 33.92 29.03 -42.14
N PHE A 329 33.04 29.12 -43.14
CA PHE A 329 33.25 29.87 -44.36
C PHE A 329 31.94 30.58 -44.75
N PRO A 330 31.73 31.84 -44.35
CA PRO A 330 30.54 32.59 -44.75
C PRO A 330 30.54 32.81 -46.27
N ASP A 331 29.37 32.73 -46.93
CA ASP A 331 29.30 33.00 -48.37
C ASP A 331 29.62 34.48 -48.63
N ILE A 332 30.77 34.71 -49.26
CA ILE A 332 31.34 36.04 -49.56
C ILE A 332 30.37 36.95 -50.33
N LYS A 333 29.34 36.39 -50.98
CA LYS A 333 28.32 37.13 -51.73
C LYS A 333 27.13 37.58 -50.90
N SER A 334 27.00 37.19 -49.62
CA SER A 334 25.78 37.44 -48.85
C SER A 334 25.56 38.93 -48.56
N PHE A 335 26.53 39.58 -47.91
CA PHE A 335 26.55 41.03 -47.68
C PHE A 335 27.96 41.60 -47.94
N PRO A 336 28.42 41.63 -49.22
CA PRO A 336 29.83 41.86 -49.55
C PRO A 336 30.31 43.28 -49.25
N LYS A 337 29.42 44.29 -49.32
CA LYS A 337 29.78 45.71 -49.17
C LYS A 337 28.81 46.49 -48.27
N HIS A 338 27.95 45.82 -47.50
CA HIS A 338 26.97 46.50 -46.67
C HIS A 338 26.72 45.78 -45.32
N LEU A 339 26.22 46.52 -44.33
CA LEU A 339 25.74 46.00 -43.05
C LEU A 339 24.36 46.56 -42.75
N MET A 340 23.36 45.69 -42.64
CA MET A 340 22.00 46.05 -42.26
C MET A 340 21.97 46.40 -40.77
N LEU A 341 21.66 47.65 -40.41
CA LEU A 341 21.67 48.14 -39.02
C LEU A 341 20.36 47.90 -38.26
N GLY A 342 19.27 47.65 -38.98
CA GLY A 342 17.93 47.46 -38.41
C GLY A 342 16.94 48.59 -38.70
N GLU A 343 15.72 48.33 -38.28
CA GLU A 343 14.57 49.23 -38.30
C GLU A 343 14.83 50.51 -37.48
N VAL A 344 14.46 51.67 -38.02
CA VAL A 344 14.59 52.98 -37.33
C VAL A 344 13.75 53.01 -36.06
N GLN A 345 12.54 52.46 -36.10
CA GLN A 345 11.75 52.10 -34.94
C GLN A 345 11.55 50.59 -34.90
N LYS A 346 12.17 49.96 -33.90
CA LYS A 346 12.07 48.52 -33.63
C LYS A 346 10.65 48.15 -33.17
N SER A 347 10.05 47.14 -33.80
CA SER A 347 8.66 46.72 -33.52
C SER A 347 8.51 45.64 -32.45
N GLY A 348 9.61 45.10 -31.91
CA GLY A 348 9.58 44.00 -30.95
C GLY A 348 10.89 43.82 -30.17
N PRO A 349 11.06 42.68 -29.46
CA PRO A 349 12.24 42.40 -28.65
C PRO A 349 13.52 42.16 -29.48
N CYS A 350 13.40 41.78 -30.75
CA CYS A 350 14.51 41.61 -31.70
C CYS A 350 14.37 42.54 -32.93
N PHE A 351 15.39 42.58 -33.79
CA PHE A 351 15.38 43.29 -35.07
C PHE A 351 15.22 42.30 -36.23
N GLU A 352 14.24 42.52 -37.10
CA GLU A 352 14.05 41.66 -38.28
C GLU A 352 15.06 42.01 -39.38
N TYR A 353 15.49 43.28 -39.50
CA TYR A 353 16.38 43.77 -40.58
C TYR A 353 17.77 44.22 -40.10
N ARG A 354 18.32 43.58 -39.07
CA ARG A 354 19.71 43.80 -38.60
C ARG A 354 20.58 42.56 -38.78
N HIS A 355 21.87 42.74 -39.06
CA HIS A 355 22.90 41.70 -38.95
C HIS A 355 23.32 41.48 -37.49
N SER A 356 23.32 40.23 -37.04
CA SER A 356 24.05 39.81 -35.83
C SER A 356 25.58 39.87 -36.06
N PHE A 357 26.37 39.45 -35.09
CA PHE A 357 27.75 39.03 -35.34
C PHE A 357 27.79 37.51 -35.49
N TYR A 358 28.04 37.05 -36.72
CA TYR A 358 28.12 35.65 -37.09
C TYR A 358 29.57 35.19 -36.88
N LYS A 359 29.79 34.53 -35.75
CA LYS A 359 31.12 34.12 -35.25
C LYS A 359 31.77 33.08 -36.17
N SER A 360 33.10 33.03 -36.16
CA SER A 360 33.85 31.85 -36.59
C SER A 360 33.68 30.70 -35.57
N PRO A 361 33.87 29.43 -35.97
CA PRO A 361 33.89 28.29 -35.04
C PRO A 361 34.97 28.39 -33.95
N LEU A 362 36.06 29.10 -34.25
CA LEU A 362 37.14 29.39 -33.32
C LEU A 362 36.66 30.20 -32.10
N LEU A 363 35.65 31.06 -32.28
CA LEU A 363 35.05 31.89 -31.22
C LEU A 363 33.80 31.26 -30.57
N THR A 364 33.22 30.19 -31.14
CA THR A 364 32.13 29.42 -30.51
C THR A 364 32.64 28.22 -29.70
N GLY A 365 33.92 27.86 -29.83
CA GLY A 365 34.48 26.66 -29.21
C GLY A 365 34.20 25.38 -30.00
N GLN A 366 33.52 25.47 -31.15
CA GLN A 366 33.27 24.36 -32.09
C GLN A 366 34.54 23.99 -32.90
N ASN A 367 35.67 23.84 -32.21
CA ASN A 367 36.92 23.39 -32.81
C ASN A 367 36.84 21.91 -33.20
N LEU A 368 37.53 21.52 -34.27
CA LEU A 368 37.68 20.13 -34.69
C LEU A 368 38.48 19.33 -33.64
N SER A 369 37.78 18.54 -32.83
CA SER A 369 38.38 17.48 -32.01
C SER A 369 38.66 16.24 -32.86
N THR A 370 39.64 15.44 -32.46
CA THR A 370 39.84 14.07 -32.97
C THR A 370 38.68 13.12 -32.66
N CYS A 371 37.72 13.56 -31.85
CA CYS A 371 36.51 12.81 -31.52
C CYS A 371 35.23 13.35 -32.20
N ASN A 372 35.33 14.39 -33.05
CA ASN A 372 34.16 15.06 -33.66
C ASN A 372 33.64 14.41 -34.96
N ASP A 373 34.16 13.24 -35.33
CA ASP A 373 33.53 12.42 -36.36
C ASP A 373 32.14 11.98 -35.86
N CYS A 374 31.16 11.88 -36.79
CA CYS A 374 29.84 11.39 -36.42
C CYS A 374 29.98 9.94 -35.96
N LEU A 375 29.76 9.70 -34.65
CA LEU A 375 29.80 8.37 -34.06
C LEU A 375 29.02 7.41 -34.96
N PRO A 376 29.67 6.37 -35.53
CA PRO A 376 28.94 5.37 -36.29
C PRO A 376 27.95 4.70 -35.35
N PHE A 377 26.75 4.41 -35.88
CA PHE A 377 25.67 3.72 -35.17
C PHE A 377 26.24 2.58 -34.32
N ASP A 378 25.97 2.54 -33.01
CA ASP A 378 26.75 1.69 -32.09
C ASP A 378 26.62 0.21 -32.46
N THR A 379 27.66 -0.29 -33.14
CA THR A 379 27.67 -1.64 -33.73
C THR A 379 27.78 -2.76 -32.70
N LEU A 380 27.75 -2.44 -31.39
CA LEU A 380 27.50 -3.37 -30.29
C LEU A 380 26.09 -3.97 -30.39
N ASN A 381 25.95 -4.89 -31.34
CA ASN A 381 24.90 -5.89 -31.44
C ASN A 381 25.04 -6.91 -30.31
N GLU A 382 24.90 -6.48 -29.04
CA GLU A 382 24.23 -7.34 -28.07
C GLU A 382 22.73 -7.19 -28.35
N PRO A 383 22.05 -8.23 -28.88
CA PRO A 383 20.62 -8.13 -29.09
C PRO A 383 19.94 -7.90 -27.75
N GLY A 384 18.99 -6.96 -27.70
CA GLY A 384 17.92 -7.04 -26.71
C GLY A 384 17.40 -8.48 -26.69
N LYS A 385 17.25 -9.05 -25.49
CA LYS A 385 16.63 -10.38 -25.34
C LYS A 385 15.29 -10.37 -26.10
N LYS A 386 14.88 -11.51 -26.66
CA LYS A 386 13.72 -11.67 -27.58
C LYS A 386 12.40 -11.01 -27.16
N ASP A 387 12.31 -10.58 -25.91
CA ASP A 387 11.18 -9.97 -25.23
C ASP A 387 11.20 -8.42 -25.25
N THR A 388 12.21 -7.76 -25.85
CA THR A 388 12.24 -6.29 -26.02
C THR A 388 11.29 -5.83 -27.13
N ILE A 389 10.38 -4.92 -26.81
CA ILE A 389 9.42 -4.33 -27.76
C ILE A 389 10.18 -3.41 -28.75
N ASN A 390 9.92 -3.57 -30.05
CA ASN A 390 10.55 -2.76 -31.08
C ASN A 390 10.11 -1.29 -31.01
N GLU A 391 11.09 -0.39 -31.04
CA GLU A 391 10.93 1.04 -31.18
C GLU A 391 10.50 1.42 -32.61
N PHE A 392 9.54 2.34 -32.73
CA PHE A 392 9.17 2.97 -33.99
C PHE A 392 9.94 4.28 -34.18
N ILE A 393 10.66 4.40 -35.29
CA ILE A 393 11.63 5.48 -35.51
C ILE A 393 11.09 6.45 -36.57
N VAL A 394 10.59 7.60 -36.13
CA VAL A 394 10.24 8.72 -37.01
C VAL A 394 11.51 9.30 -37.64
N ASP A 395 11.45 9.56 -38.95
CA ASP A 395 12.59 10.00 -39.78
C ASP A 395 13.84 9.09 -39.64
N LEU A 396 13.63 7.78 -39.84
CA LEU A 396 14.69 6.76 -39.86
C LEU A 396 15.77 7.01 -40.94
N GLU A 397 15.39 7.58 -42.09
CA GLU A 397 16.32 7.92 -43.17
C GLU A 397 17.06 9.26 -42.94
N GLY A 398 16.74 10.01 -41.88
CA GLY A 398 17.40 11.28 -41.55
C GLY A 398 17.14 12.42 -42.54
N LYS A 399 16.02 12.35 -43.29
CA LYS A 399 15.66 13.26 -44.40
C LYS A 399 15.43 14.70 -43.94
N GLU A 400 14.85 14.89 -42.76
CA GLU A 400 14.62 16.22 -42.17
C GLU A 400 15.62 16.50 -41.04
N ILE A 401 15.96 15.49 -40.25
CA ILE A 401 16.87 15.62 -39.12
C ILE A 401 17.91 14.49 -39.13
N THR A 402 19.09 14.80 -39.67
CA THR A 402 20.32 14.01 -39.45
C THR A 402 20.98 14.45 -38.14
N ILE A 403 21.12 13.53 -37.18
CA ILE A 403 21.86 13.75 -35.93
C ILE A 403 23.25 13.11 -36.03
N CYS A 404 24.24 13.77 -35.44
CA CYS A 404 25.65 13.42 -35.43
C CYS A 404 26.19 13.69 -34.02
N TYR A 405 25.97 12.76 -33.09
CA TYR A 405 26.24 12.98 -31.66
C TYR A 405 27.71 13.33 -31.33
N GLY A 406 28.68 12.95 -32.16
CA GLY A 406 30.07 13.41 -32.03
C GLY A 406 30.26 14.93 -32.18
N LYS A 407 29.25 15.66 -32.69
CA LYS A 407 29.27 17.14 -32.81
C LYS A 407 28.40 17.76 -31.73
N ASN A 408 28.98 18.05 -30.57
CA ASN A 408 28.32 18.80 -29.52
C ASN A 408 28.12 20.28 -29.92
N THR A 409 27.00 20.59 -30.59
CA THR A 409 26.61 21.94 -30.99
C THR A 409 25.12 22.21 -30.69
N ASP A 410 24.74 23.47 -30.47
CA ASP A 410 23.36 23.86 -30.15
C ASP A 410 22.35 23.38 -31.21
N LEU A 411 22.75 23.36 -32.49
CA LEU A 411 21.89 22.89 -33.58
C LEU A 411 21.65 21.38 -33.49
N GLN A 412 22.67 20.59 -33.12
CA GLN A 412 22.53 19.16 -32.90
C GLN A 412 21.74 18.86 -31.61
N GLN A 413 21.87 19.70 -30.58
CA GLN A 413 21.04 19.62 -29.39
C GLN A 413 19.56 19.93 -29.71
N LEU A 414 19.27 21.00 -30.46
CA LEU A 414 17.93 21.34 -30.94
C LEU A 414 17.29 20.17 -31.71
N TYR A 415 18.05 19.56 -32.62
CA TYR A 415 17.63 18.40 -33.39
C TYR A 415 17.36 17.17 -32.51
N SER A 416 18.21 16.91 -31.50
CA SER A 416 18.00 15.85 -30.51
C SER A 416 16.74 16.06 -29.68
N LEU A 417 16.47 17.29 -29.24
CA LEU A 417 15.25 17.62 -28.47
C LEU A 417 13.98 17.49 -29.33
N ILE A 418 14.03 17.92 -30.60
CA ILE A 418 12.91 17.76 -31.54
C ILE A 418 12.64 16.27 -31.80
N LYS A 419 13.69 15.45 -32.04
CA LYS A 419 13.51 14.00 -32.19
C LYS A 419 13.02 13.35 -30.87
N ARG A 420 13.48 13.79 -29.69
CA ARG A 420 12.96 13.30 -28.39
C ARG A 420 11.43 13.50 -28.28
N CYS A 421 10.93 14.68 -28.61
CA CYS A 421 9.48 14.95 -28.65
C CYS A 421 8.70 14.01 -29.59
N VAL A 422 9.18 13.83 -30.83
CA VAL A 422 8.42 13.05 -31.81
C VAL A 422 8.49 11.54 -31.53
N GLN A 423 9.62 11.01 -31.03
CA GLN A 423 9.70 9.60 -30.64
C GLN A 423 8.85 9.32 -29.39
N LEU A 424 8.81 10.20 -28.38
CA LEU A 424 7.90 10.06 -27.22
C LEU A 424 6.43 10.01 -27.65
N LEU A 425 6.03 10.86 -28.60
CA LEU A 425 4.69 10.84 -29.16
C LEU A 425 4.40 9.61 -30.02
N ALA A 426 5.40 9.05 -30.70
CA ALA A 426 5.23 7.91 -31.60
C ALA A 426 5.37 6.54 -30.92
N ASN A 427 6.03 6.48 -29.75
CA ASN A 427 6.31 5.25 -29.01
C ASN A 427 5.49 5.10 -27.72
N TYR A 428 4.58 6.02 -27.42
CA TYR A 428 3.74 5.96 -26.23
C TYR A 428 3.04 4.60 -26.09
N ASN A 429 3.35 3.87 -25.02
CA ASN A 429 2.85 2.52 -24.75
C ASN A 429 2.84 2.25 -23.24
N VAL A 430 1.69 1.89 -22.70
CA VAL A 430 1.47 1.60 -21.27
C VAL A 430 1.36 0.10 -20.97
N ASN A 431 1.53 -0.78 -21.95
CA ASN A 431 1.30 -2.23 -21.84
C ASN A 431 2.44 -3.00 -21.15
N TYR A 432 2.94 -2.50 -20.02
CA TYR A 432 3.99 -3.14 -19.23
C TYR A 432 3.46 -3.58 -17.86
N THR A 433 3.80 -4.80 -17.45
CA THR A 433 3.18 -5.51 -16.32
C THR A 433 4.09 -5.69 -15.10
N TYR A 434 5.31 -5.14 -15.18
CA TYR A 434 6.32 -5.24 -14.13
C TYR A 434 6.35 -3.97 -13.29
N ILE A 435 6.18 -4.09 -11.98
CA ILE A 435 6.33 -2.95 -11.07
C ILE A 435 7.82 -2.70 -10.86
N LYS A 436 8.27 -1.47 -11.14
CA LYS A 436 9.64 -1.02 -10.86
C LYS A 436 9.63 0.29 -10.09
N ILE A 437 10.70 0.50 -9.33
CA ILE A 437 10.99 1.76 -8.66
C ILE A 437 12.32 2.29 -9.20
N THR A 438 12.31 3.49 -9.77
CA THR A 438 13.43 4.05 -10.54
C THR A 438 13.92 5.38 -9.94
N PRO A 439 15.19 5.48 -9.49
CA PRO A 439 15.75 6.74 -8.98
C PRO A 439 15.80 7.83 -10.06
N SER A 440 15.20 8.98 -9.75
CA SER A 440 15.01 10.10 -10.68
C SER A 440 15.16 11.45 -9.95
N PHE A 441 14.89 12.54 -10.67
CA PHE A 441 14.70 13.87 -10.09
C PHE A 441 13.26 14.34 -10.25
N GLU A 442 12.75 15.04 -9.25
CA GLU A 442 11.43 15.71 -9.28
C GLU A 442 11.47 16.97 -10.16
N LEU A 443 12.59 17.69 -10.13
CA LEU A 443 12.80 18.98 -10.78
C LEU A 443 14.09 18.97 -11.62
N GLY A 444 14.11 19.76 -12.71
CA GLY A 444 15.22 19.82 -13.67
C GLY A 444 14.75 19.50 -15.10
N SER A 445 15.67 19.59 -16.07
CA SER A 445 15.42 19.20 -17.45
C SER A 445 15.13 17.71 -17.59
N LEU A 446 14.29 17.33 -18.54
CA LEU A 446 13.78 15.97 -18.70
C LEU A 446 14.91 14.96 -18.92
N GLY A 447 15.93 15.32 -19.71
CA GLY A 447 17.08 14.46 -19.98
C GLY A 447 17.87 14.03 -18.73
N LYS A 448 17.75 14.76 -17.61
CA LYS A 448 18.38 14.36 -16.34
C LYS A 448 17.48 13.49 -15.46
N LYS A 449 16.16 13.51 -15.69
CA LYS A 449 15.19 12.58 -15.08
C LYS A 449 15.39 11.16 -15.66
N ALA A 450 14.78 10.15 -15.04
CA ALA A 450 14.76 8.81 -15.61
C ALA A 450 13.74 8.69 -16.76
N ILE A 451 14.09 7.94 -17.81
CA ILE A 451 13.18 7.59 -18.92
C ILE A 451 11.99 6.80 -18.33
N PRO A 452 10.74 7.28 -18.51
CA PRO A 452 9.54 6.73 -17.87
C PRO A 452 9.07 5.43 -18.53
N PHE A 453 8.13 4.74 -17.88
CA PHE A 453 7.65 3.44 -18.33
C PHE A 453 6.76 3.51 -19.59
N TYR A 454 6.04 4.62 -19.81
CA TYR A 454 4.96 4.74 -20.81
C TYR A 454 5.44 4.88 -22.28
N ASN A 455 6.56 4.26 -22.64
CA ASN A 455 7.12 4.29 -24.00
C ASN A 455 7.70 2.92 -24.41
N ASN A 456 7.74 2.64 -25.71
CA ASN A 456 8.69 1.69 -26.28
C ASN A 456 10.07 2.36 -26.33
N VAL A 457 11.05 1.77 -25.65
CA VAL A 457 12.41 2.33 -25.54
C VAL A 457 13.41 1.40 -26.24
N GLY A 458 13.86 1.84 -27.41
CA GLY A 458 15.02 1.27 -28.11
C GLY A 458 16.26 2.13 -27.93
N ASP A 459 17.32 1.84 -28.70
CA ASP A 459 18.55 2.62 -28.65
C ASP A 459 18.36 4.10 -29.06
N HIS A 460 17.44 4.44 -29.98
CA HIS A 460 17.28 5.84 -30.41
C HIS A 460 16.75 6.72 -29.28
N LEU A 461 15.69 6.31 -28.56
CA LEU A 461 15.15 7.09 -27.45
C LEU A 461 16.14 7.15 -26.27
N ILE A 462 17.03 6.17 -26.12
CA ILE A 462 18.15 6.22 -25.16
C ILE A 462 19.21 7.25 -25.58
N GLU A 463 19.57 7.31 -26.87
CA GLU A 463 20.47 8.32 -27.45
C GLU A 463 19.88 9.74 -27.42
N LEU A 464 18.56 9.88 -27.61
CA LEU A 464 17.86 11.15 -27.65
C LEU A 464 17.58 11.75 -26.26
N TRP A 465 17.62 10.94 -25.19
CA TRP A 465 17.17 11.36 -23.86
C TRP A 465 18.06 12.45 -23.24
N ASP A 466 19.34 12.13 -23.02
CA ASP A 466 20.34 13.02 -22.42
C ASP A 466 21.47 13.28 -23.42
N TYR A 467 21.24 14.25 -24.31
CA TYR A 467 22.15 14.63 -25.39
C TYR A 467 23.61 14.81 -24.92
N GLU A 468 23.84 15.43 -23.76
CA GLU A 468 25.19 15.62 -23.21
C GLU A 468 25.92 14.28 -23.02
N LYS A 469 25.25 13.26 -22.46
CA LYS A 469 25.83 11.91 -22.31
C LYS A 469 26.08 11.26 -23.67
N THR A 470 25.15 11.39 -24.62
CA THR A 470 25.29 10.79 -25.94
C THR A 470 26.47 11.39 -26.71
N THR A 471 26.77 12.69 -26.54
CA THR A 471 27.97 13.31 -27.15
C THR A 471 29.30 12.77 -26.62
N ILE A 472 29.29 12.05 -25.49
CA ILE A 472 30.48 11.42 -24.87
C ILE A 472 30.36 9.88 -24.78
N GLY A 473 29.43 9.26 -25.53
CA GLY A 473 29.26 7.80 -25.58
C GLY A 473 28.69 7.18 -24.29
N GLN A 474 27.98 7.96 -23.47
CA GLN A 474 27.42 7.54 -22.18
C GLN A 474 25.88 7.44 -22.17
N GLN A 475 25.23 7.35 -23.33
CA GLN A 475 23.77 7.22 -23.43
C GLN A 475 23.24 5.99 -22.68
N ARG A 476 23.98 4.87 -22.67
CA ARG A 476 23.64 3.67 -21.89
C ARG A 476 23.86 3.84 -20.36
N ASN A 477 24.36 4.98 -19.91
CA ASN A 477 24.36 5.45 -18.50
C ASN A 477 23.16 6.40 -18.21
N ASN A 478 22.11 6.36 -19.03
CA ASN A 478 20.80 6.90 -18.64
C ASN A 478 20.15 6.05 -17.55
N ARG A 479 19.15 6.62 -16.87
CA ARG A 479 18.28 5.90 -15.94
C ARG A 479 16.97 5.65 -16.64
N SER A 480 16.37 4.48 -16.46
CA SER A 480 15.10 4.14 -17.09
C SER A 480 14.38 3.07 -16.30
N TYR A 481 13.05 3.02 -16.44
CA TYR A 481 12.28 1.81 -16.22
C TYR A 481 12.75 0.66 -17.15
N HIS A 482 13.24 0.99 -18.35
CA HIS A 482 13.68 0.09 -19.43
C HIS A 482 15.18 -0.20 -19.37
N ASP A 483 15.64 -0.73 -18.24
CA ASP A 483 17.03 -1.15 -17.98
C ASP A 483 17.61 -2.22 -18.96
N ASN A 484 16.77 -2.87 -19.78
CA ASN A 484 17.18 -3.91 -20.73
C ASN A 484 18.33 -3.49 -21.67
N LEU A 485 18.40 -2.22 -22.11
CA LEU A 485 19.44 -1.71 -23.02
C LEU A 485 20.49 -0.80 -22.32
N LEU A 486 20.37 -0.59 -21.00
CA LEU A 486 21.28 0.27 -20.22
C LEU A 486 22.43 -0.52 -19.59
N ASN A 487 23.54 0.15 -19.28
CA ASN A 487 24.69 -0.46 -18.59
C ASN A 487 24.34 -0.84 -17.14
N THR A 488 23.51 -0.04 -16.47
CA THR A 488 23.01 -0.30 -15.11
C THR A 488 21.70 -1.06 -15.15
N LYS A 489 21.71 -2.34 -14.76
CA LYS A 489 20.48 -3.17 -14.66
C LYS A 489 19.71 -3.01 -13.35
N TRP A 490 20.37 -2.58 -12.28
CA TRP A 490 19.78 -2.42 -10.94
C TRP A 490 20.08 -1.02 -10.38
N PRO A 491 19.35 0.03 -10.80
CA PRO A 491 19.68 1.40 -10.44
C PRO A 491 19.53 1.72 -8.94
N ASN A 492 18.78 0.91 -8.19
CA ASN A 492 18.67 1.02 -6.72
C ASN A 492 19.88 0.44 -5.95
N GLU A 493 20.77 -0.30 -6.62
CA GLU A 493 21.99 -0.86 -6.00
C GLU A 493 23.22 0.06 -6.17
N MET A 494 23.09 1.15 -6.93
CA MET A 494 24.19 2.06 -7.26
C MET A 494 24.03 3.42 -6.58
N VAL A 495 25.12 3.92 -6.00
CA VAL A 495 25.20 5.30 -5.49
C VAL A 495 25.06 6.27 -6.65
N SER A 496 23.97 7.04 -6.66
CA SER A 496 23.74 8.10 -7.66
C SER A 496 22.84 9.19 -7.09
N ASP A 497 23.08 10.45 -7.47
CA ASP A 497 22.29 11.59 -7.00
C ASP A 497 20.84 11.47 -7.48
N HIS A 498 19.89 11.50 -6.56
CA HIS A 498 18.45 11.48 -6.85
C HIS A 498 17.69 12.18 -5.72
N ASN A 499 16.51 12.72 -6.03
CA ASN A 499 15.59 13.26 -5.03
C ASN A 499 14.15 12.77 -5.24
N PHE A 500 13.95 11.76 -6.09
CA PHE A 500 12.64 11.21 -6.40
C PHE A 500 12.73 9.71 -6.74
N TYR A 501 11.69 8.96 -6.38
CA TYR A 501 11.49 7.56 -6.77
C TYR A 501 10.28 7.50 -7.70
N ARG A 502 10.49 7.26 -9.01
CA ARG A 502 9.36 6.93 -9.90
C ARG A 502 8.85 5.53 -9.56
N ILE A 503 7.54 5.32 -9.49
CA ILE A 503 6.90 4.04 -9.11
C ILE A 503 5.88 3.69 -10.20
N GLU A 504 6.28 2.83 -11.14
CA GLU A 504 5.61 2.68 -12.44
C GLU A 504 5.28 1.22 -12.77
N GLY A 505 4.37 0.99 -13.73
CA GLY A 505 3.92 -0.36 -14.13
C GLY A 505 3.01 -1.07 -13.12
N HIS A 506 2.36 -0.31 -12.22
CA HIS A 506 1.56 -0.84 -11.11
C HIS A 506 0.04 -0.64 -11.27
N GLN A 507 -0.38 0.32 -12.11
CA GLN A 507 -1.79 0.51 -12.48
C GLN A 507 -2.30 -0.69 -13.30
N GLY A 508 -3.60 -0.97 -13.23
CA GLY A 508 -4.26 -2.15 -13.82
C GLY A 508 -4.05 -3.46 -13.04
N THR A 509 -3.01 -3.57 -12.20
CA THR A 509 -2.81 -4.73 -11.33
C THR A 509 -3.75 -4.67 -10.11
N ASP A 510 -4.15 -5.82 -9.57
CA ASP A 510 -4.78 -5.93 -8.25
C ASP A 510 -3.93 -5.18 -7.18
N TYR A 511 -4.58 -4.39 -6.33
CA TYR A 511 -3.86 -3.51 -5.40
C TYR A 511 -3.04 -4.29 -4.36
N LYS A 512 -3.48 -5.49 -3.95
CA LYS A 512 -2.80 -6.31 -2.93
C LYS A 512 -1.45 -6.80 -3.48
N LYS A 513 -1.46 -7.33 -4.71
CA LYS A 513 -0.26 -7.71 -5.47
C LYS A 513 0.64 -6.51 -5.73
N ALA A 514 0.08 -5.35 -6.09
CA ALA A 514 0.85 -4.13 -6.32
C ALA A 514 1.55 -3.64 -5.04
N LEU A 515 0.80 -3.49 -3.95
CA LEU A 515 1.27 -3.10 -2.62
C LEU A 515 2.37 -4.03 -2.09
N LYS A 516 2.16 -5.35 -2.19
CA LYS A 516 3.13 -6.38 -1.79
C LYS A 516 4.44 -6.26 -2.55
N THR A 517 4.37 -5.99 -3.86
CA THR A 517 5.55 -5.83 -4.73
C THR A 517 6.30 -4.53 -4.41
N ILE A 518 5.59 -3.41 -4.26
CA ILE A 518 6.18 -2.10 -3.89
C ILE A 518 6.84 -2.20 -2.51
N GLN A 519 6.18 -2.81 -1.51
CA GLN A 519 6.78 -3.00 -0.18
C GLN A 519 8.00 -3.93 -0.22
N ALA A 520 8.01 -4.98 -1.06
CA ALA A 520 9.18 -5.84 -1.20
C ALA A 520 10.40 -5.08 -1.74
N ILE A 521 10.22 -4.34 -2.85
CA ILE A 521 11.27 -3.48 -3.44
C ILE A 521 11.73 -2.43 -2.42
N ARG A 522 10.79 -1.75 -1.75
CA ARG A 522 11.08 -0.73 -0.74
C ARG A 522 11.91 -1.26 0.42
N ARG A 523 11.59 -2.45 0.94
CA ARG A 523 12.34 -3.12 2.02
C ARG A 523 13.70 -3.64 1.55
N GLN A 524 13.80 -4.16 0.33
CA GLN A 524 15.04 -4.70 -0.24
C GLN A 524 16.12 -3.62 -0.40
N TYR A 525 15.76 -2.45 -0.94
CA TYR A 525 16.71 -1.37 -1.22
C TYR A 525 16.68 -0.22 -0.18
N GLY A 526 15.96 -0.40 0.94
CA GLY A 526 15.92 0.58 2.05
C GLY A 526 15.27 1.93 1.70
N LEU A 527 14.37 1.97 0.71
CA LEU A 527 13.86 3.22 0.13
C LEU A 527 12.91 3.93 1.11
N GLY A 528 13.28 5.14 1.55
CA GLY A 528 12.59 5.87 2.61
C GLY A 528 11.33 6.61 2.14
N PHE A 529 10.20 5.92 1.99
CA PHE A 529 8.88 6.52 1.74
C PHE A 529 7.73 5.71 2.38
N ASN A 530 6.59 6.33 2.64
CA ASN A 530 5.37 5.65 3.09
C ASN A 530 4.48 5.23 1.90
N VAL A 531 3.67 4.18 2.02
CA VAL A 531 2.65 3.76 1.05
C VAL A 531 1.30 3.70 1.75
N VAL A 532 0.27 4.29 1.16
CA VAL A 532 -1.13 4.24 1.61
C VAL A 532 -2.00 3.77 0.44
N VAL A 533 -3.08 3.03 0.72
CA VAL A 533 -3.98 2.50 -0.32
C VAL A 533 -5.43 2.87 0.01
N LEU A 534 -6.12 3.52 -0.94
CA LEU A 534 -7.48 4.04 -0.76
C LEU A 534 -8.43 3.44 -1.82
N GLY A 535 -9.60 2.96 -1.37
CA GLY A 535 -10.64 2.41 -2.24
C GLY A 535 -11.66 3.46 -2.65
N VAL A 536 -12.02 3.49 -3.92
CA VAL A 536 -13.11 4.31 -4.50
C VAL A 536 -14.05 3.44 -5.32
N LYS A 537 -15.27 3.91 -5.62
CA LYS A 537 -16.23 3.14 -6.43
C LYS A 537 -16.10 3.46 -7.92
N ALA A 538 -16.47 2.50 -8.77
CA ALA A 538 -16.47 2.67 -10.22
C ALA A 538 -17.40 3.81 -10.70
N TYR A 539 -18.54 3.99 -10.03
CA TYR A 539 -19.60 4.96 -10.35
C TYR A 539 -20.12 5.64 -9.08
N ASP A 540 -20.82 6.77 -9.26
CA ASP A 540 -21.28 7.64 -8.17
C ASP A 540 -22.30 6.95 -7.23
N ALA A 541 -21.86 6.61 -6.02
CA ALA A 541 -22.75 6.06 -5.01
C ALA A 541 -23.48 7.16 -4.22
N LYS A 542 -24.81 7.09 -4.14
CA LYS A 542 -25.67 8.04 -3.39
C LYS A 542 -25.53 7.97 -1.84
N LYS A 543 -24.48 7.32 -1.33
CA LYS A 543 -24.09 7.34 0.09
C LYS A 543 -22.57 7.37 0.18
N ILE A 544 -22.04 8.45 0.75
CA ILE A 544 -20.72 8.42 1.38
C ILE A 544 -20.89 7.55 2.64
N VAL A 545 -20.34 6.35 2.61
CA VAL A 545 -20.17 5.51 3.81
C VAL A 545 -18.84 5.90 4.43
N GLU A 546 -18.79 6.10 5.75
CA GLU A 546 -17.56 6.44 6.48
C GLU A 546 -16.53 5.30 6.44
N ASN A 547 -15.74 5.24 5.36
CA ASN A 547 -14.64 4.30 5.19
C ASN A 547 -13.28 4.97 5.44
N TYR A 548 -12.20 4.16 5.39
CA TYR A 548 -10.83 4.65 5.56
C TYR A 548 -10.48 5.76 4.55
N THR A 549 -10.94 5.64 3.30
CA THR A 549 -10.74 6.65 2.25
C THR A 549 -11.29 8.02 2.68
N SER A 550 -12.55 8.11 3.12
CA SER A 550 -13.12 9.38 3.58
C SER A 550 -12.39 9.96 4.80
N TYR A 551 -11.96 9.13 5.75
CA TYR A 551 -11.17 9.59 6.90
C TYR A 551 -9.80 10.15 6.48
N TYR A 552 -9.08 9.44 5.63
CA TYR A 552 -7.74 9.81 5.20
C TYR A 552 -7.75 11.08 4.33
N LEU A 553 -8.71 11.18 3.40
CA LEU A 553 -8.89 12.33 2.52
C LEU A 553 -9.25 13.62 3.27
N ASN A 554 -10.08 13.53 4.32
CA ASN A 554 -10.44 14.68 5.16
C ASN A 554 -9.30 15.14 6.10
N LYS A 555 -8.29 14.29 6.33
CA LYS A 555 -7.18 14.54 7.27
C LYS A 555 -5.90 15.04 6.60
N ASN A 556 -5.62 14.62 5.37
CA ASN A 556 -4.43 15.00 4.61
C ASN A 556 -4.84 15.73 3.32
N HIS A 557 -4.00 16.65 2.83
CA HIS A 557 -4.29 17.47 1.64
C HIS A 557 -3.07 17.57 0.72
N GLY A 558 -3.33 17.83 -0.57
CA GLY A 558 -2.30 18.04 -1.58
C GLY A 558 -2.09 16.85 -2.54
N TYR A 559 -3.13 16.06 -2.81
CA TYR A 559 -3.07 14.89 -3.70
C TYR A 559 -2.73 15.27 -5.15
N GLU A 560 -1.46 15.11 -5.51
CA GLU A 560 -0.90 15.46 -6.82
C GLU A 560 -0.27 14.22 -7.44
N HIS A 561 -0.50 13.97 -8.74
CA HIS A 561 0.15 12.86 -9.45
C HIS A 561 1.52 13.30 -9.95
N LYS A 562 2.53 12.45 -9.73
CA LYS A 562 3.92 12.62 -10.20
C LYS A 562 4.58 11.28 -10.58
N SER A 563 3.77 10.25 -10.84
CA SER A 563 4.21 8.86 -11.11
C SER A 563 5.29 8.33 -10.17
N GLY A 564 5.19 8.63 -8.87
CA GLY A 564 6.21 8.35 -7.87
C GLY A 564 6.12 9.22 -6.62
N VAL A 565 7.17 9.20 -5.80
CA VAL A 565 7.25 9.85 -4.48
C VAL A 565 8.67 10.34 -4.18
N ALA A 566 8.79 11.46 -3.46
CA ALA A 566 10.08 11.94 -2.95
C ALA A 566 10.53 11.15 -1.69
N PRO A 567 11.83 11.04 -1.40
CA PRO A 567 12.32 10.53 -0.11
C PRO A 567 11.69 11.32 1.06
N GLY A 568 11.12 10.60 2.02
CA GLY A 568 10.35 11.18 3.13
C GLY A 568 8.88 11.53 2.81
N GLY A 569 8.40 11.28 1.59
CA GLY A 569 7.00 11.46 1.19
C GLY A 569 6.12 10.24 1.41
N THR A 570 4.84 10.36 1.04
CA THR A 570 3.85 9.27 1.07
C THR A 570 3.27 9.04 -0.32
N PHE A 571 3.43 7.83 -0.84
CA PHE A 571 2.81 7.36 -2.09
C PHE A 571 1.41 6.83 -1.79
N VAL A 572 0.39 7.34 -2.50
CA VAL A 572 -1.03 7.06 -2.26
C VAL A 572 -1.59 6.37 -3.51
N MET A 573 -1.93 5.09 -3.38
CA MET A 573 -2.46 4.24 -4.44
C MET A 573 -3.99 4.19 -4.37
N ILE A 574 -4.68 4.35 -5.49
CA ILE A 574 -6.15 4.31 -5.58
C ILE A 574 -6.59 3.07 -6.36
N TYR A 575 -7.53 2.30 -5.80
CA TYR A 575 -8.14 1.13 -6.44
C TYR A 575 -9.66 1.26 -6.54
N ILE A 576 -10.28 0.56 -7.51
CA ILE A 576 -11.74 0.42 -7.57
C ILE A 576 -12.16 -0.69 -6.61
N GLU A 577 -13.10 -0.43 -5.70
CA GLU A 577 -13.72 -1.51 -4.90
C GLU A 577 -14.68 -2.34 -5.77
N GLY A 578 -14.52 -3.66 -5.77
CA GLY A 578 -15.43 -4.62 -6.41
C GLY A 578 -14.95 -5.18 -7.76
N GLU A 579 -15.87 -5.79 -8.52
CA GLU A 579 -15.62 -6.25 -9.88
C GLU A 579 -15.76 -5.08 -10.88
N TYR A 580 -14.72 -4.83 -11.67
CA TYR A 580 -14.76 -3.84 -12.75
C TYR A 580 -14.61 -4.54 -14.11
N SER A 581 -15.76 -4.88 -14.71
CA SER A 581 -15.86 -5.66 -15.95
C SER A 581 -15.20 -4.98 -17.16
N GLN A 582 -15.20 -3.65 -17.23
CA GLN A 582 -14.42 -2.89 -18.21
C GLN A 582 -12.96 -2.80 -17.75
N TYR A 583 -12.20 -3.91 -17.85
CA TYR A 583 -10.81 -3.96 -17.37
C TYR A 583 -10.01 -2.74 -17.87
N PRO A 584 -9.42 -1.91 -16.98
CA PRO A 584 -9.10 -0.54 -17.33
C PRO A 584 -7.86 -0.38 -18.20
N TYR A 585 -7.19 -1.45 -18.63
CA TYR A 585 -6.04 -1.36 -19.54
C TYR A 585 -6.19 -2.43 -20.61
N TYR A 586 -6.78 -2.09 -21.76
CA TYR A 586 -7.25 -3.07 -22.74
C TYR A 586 -6.08 -3.93 -23.30
N TYR A 587 -5.84 -5.08 -22.67
CA TYR A 587 -4.75 -5.98 -23.05
C TYR A 587 -4.99 -6.54 -24.45
N GLY A 588 -4.18 -6.07 -25.40
CA GLY A 588 -4.14 -6.61 -26.76
C GLY A 588 -4.45 -5.59 -27.84
N TYR A 589 -3.43 -4.80 -28.21
CA TYR A 589 -3.24 -4.42 -29.60
C TYR A 589 -1.76 -4.56 -29.99
N GLY A 590 -1.42 -5.75 -30.51
CA GLY A 590 -0.21 -6.00 -31.28
C GLY A 590 1.10 -6.22 -30.52
N TYR A 591 1.41 -7.47 -30.15
CA TYR A 591 2.44 -8.28 -30.84
C TYR A 591 2.29 -9.77 -30.46
N PRO A 592 2.86 -10.74 -31.22
CA PRO A 592 2.56 -12.16 -31.03
C PRO A 592 3.72 -12.94 -30.37
N TYR A 593 3.55 -13.36 -29.12
CA TYR A 593 4.05 -14.64 -28.58
C TYR A 593 3.33 -14.97 -27.26
N GLU A 594 3.26 -16.26 -26.91
CA GLU A 594 2.66 -16.72 -25.66
C GLU A 594 3.49 -16.30 -24.44
N TYR A 595 2.84 -16.14 -23.28
CA TYR A 595 3.50 -15.85 -22.01
C TYR A 595 4.67 -16.81 -21.73
N PRO A 596 5.84 -16.32 -21.27
CA PRO A 596 6.83 -17.20 -20.68
C PRO A 596 6.22 -17.83 -19.42
N ARG A 597 6.02 -19.14 -19.44
CA ARG A 597 5.61 -19.93 -18.26
C ARG A 597 6.75 -19.94 -17.24
N GLY A 598 6.87 -18.85 -16.47
CA GLY A 598 7.70 -18.82 -15.28
C GLY A 598 7.22 -19.88 -14.29
N ASN A 599 8.10 -20.81 -13.92
CA ASN A 599 7.71 -22.05 -13.26
C ASN A 599 6.90 -21.82 -11.99
N SER A 600 5.74 -22.48 -11.93
CA SER A 600 5.12 -22.84 -10.66
C SER A 600 6.13 -23.62 -9.80
N LEU A 601 6.21 -23.30 -8.51
CA LEU A 601 6.94 -24.12 -7.52
C LEU A 601 6.13 -25.33 -7.02
N ALA A 602 5.07 -25.68 -7.74
CA ALA A 602 4.43 -27.00 -7.74
C ALA A 602 4.42 -27.53 -9.19
N GLY A 603 5.16 -28.61 -9.42
CA GLY A 603 5.00 -29.43 -10.61
C GLY A 603 3.84 -30.42 -10.45
N ASP A 604 3.57 -31.14 -11.54
CA ASP A 604 2.78 -32.38 -11.61
C ASP A 604 1.26 -32.30 -11.34
N PHE A 605 0.50 -32.29 -12.46
CA PHE A 605 -0.78 -32.97 -12.76
C PHE A 605 -1.95 -32.91 -11.73
N GLU A 606 -3.22 -32.73 -12.12
CA GLU A 606 -3.89 -33.37 -13.26
C GLU A 606 -4.55 -32.42 -14.29
N LYS A 607 -5.66 -32.84 -14.93
CA LYS A 607 -5.97 -32.56 -16.34
C LYS A 607 -7.35 -31.91 -16.62
N GLU A 608 -7.39 -31.22 -17.76
CA GLU A 608 -8.47 -31.20 -18.79
C GLU A 608 -9.93 -31.41 -18.31
N GLY A 609 -10.73 -30.33 -18.24
CA GLY A 609 -12.13 -30.50 -17.84
C GLY A 609 -13.11 -29.31 -17.87
N ASP A 610 -13.01 -28.33 -18.80
CA ASP A 610 -14.15 -27.87 -19.64
C ASP A 610 -13.89 -26.58 -20.46
N LYS A 611 -14.78 -26.27 -21.42
CA LYS A 611 -14.64 -25.20 -22.42
C LYS A 611 -15.41 -23.92 -22.08
N LYS A 612 -14.73 -22.76 -22.11
CA LYS A 612 -15.29 -21.47 -22.60
C LYS A 612 -14.21 -20.56 -23.19
N GLU A 613 -14.48 -19.99 -24.36
CA GLU A 613 -13.90 -18.73 -24.85
C GLU A 613 -15.02 -17.67 -24.93
N PRO A 614 -14.73 -16.36 -25.00
CA PRO A 614 -13.46 -15.69 -24.69
C PRO A 614 -13.53 -14.97 -23.33
N GLY A 615 -12.54 -15.19 -22.46
CA GLY A 615 -12.53 -14.60 -21.12
C GLY A 615 -11.85 -13.24 -21.07
N GLU A 616 -12.61 -12.15 -20.89
CA GLU A 616 -12.07 -10.93 -20.29
C GLU A 616 -11.55 -11.30 -18.88
N SER A 617 -10.27 -11.04 -18.61
CA SER A 617 -9.67 -11.36 -17.31
C SER A 617 -10.11 -10.32 -16.29
N ILE A 618 -11.20 -10.61 -15.58
CA ILE A 618 -11.68 -9.78 -14.46
C ILE A 618 -10.57 -9.71 -13.40
N VAL A 619 -9.90 -8.56 -13.32
CA VAL A 619 -9.00 -8.24 -12.22
C VAL A 619 -9.85 -7.63 -11.12
N LEU A 620 -9.94 -8.34 -10.00
CA LEU A 620 -10.55 -7.84 -8.78
C LEU A 620 -9.74 -6.66 -8.24
N ASN A 621 -10.44 -5.65 -7.74
CA ASN A 621 -9.87 -4.47 -7.09
C ASN A 621 -8.62 -3.85 -7.79
N PRO A 622 -8.72 -3.48 -9.08
CA PRO A 622 -7.58 -2.99 -9.85
C PRO A 622 -7.16 -1.58 -9.41
N VAL A 623 -5.85 -1.33 -9.37
CA VAL A 623 -5.29 0.02 -9.22
C VAL A 623 -5.60 0.85 -10.46
N ILE A 624 -6.07 2.08 -10.25
CA ILE A 624 -6.53 2.98 -11.33
C ILE A 624 -5.84 4.34 -11.34
N ALA A 625 -5.20 4.73 -10.24
CA ALA A 625 -4.46 5.99 -10.14
C ALA A 625 -3.47 5.95 -8.97
N ASP A 626 -2.45 6.79 -9.04
CA ASP A 626 -1.57 7.11 -7.91
C ASP A 626 -1.38 8.62 -7.71
N PHE A 627 -1.00 8.97 -6.48
CA PHE A 627 -0.76 10.34 -6.01
C PHE A 627 0.41 10.35 -5.01
N THR A 628 0.98 11.52 -4.77
CA THR A 628 2.01 11.72 -3.74
C THR A 628 1.63 12.84 -2.79
N LEU A 629 1.98 12.67 -1.51
CA LEU A 629 2.01 13.73 -0.51
C LEU A 629 3.48 14.05 -0.15
N PRO A 630 3.88 15.33 -0.09
CA PRO A 630 5.28 15.73 0.12
C PRO A 630 5.75 15.61 1.59
N TYR A 631 5.10 14.75 2.38
CA TYR A 631 5.39 14.49 3.79
C TYR A 631 5.05 13.04 4.15
N LEU A 632 5.69 12.54 5.21
CA LEU A 632 5.45 11.21 5.75
C LEU A 632 4.20 11.24 6.63
N CYS A 633 3.09 10.67 6.16
CA CYS A 633 1.90 10.47 6.99
C CYS A 633 2.19 9.44 8.08
N CYS A 634 1.65 9.64 9.28
CA CYS A 634 1.86 8.78 10.45
C CYS A 634 1.06 7.46 10.41
N ASP A 635 0.62 7.03 9.23
CA ASP A 635 -0.10 5.78 9.01
C ASP A 635 0.96 4.68 8.83
N ASP A 636 1.23 3.89 9.88
CA ASP A 636 2.26 2.85 9.87
C ASP A 636 2.00 1.75 8.84
N ASN A 637 3.07 1.30 8.17
CA ASN A 637 3.01 0.16 7.24
C ASN A 637 3.00 -1.20 7.95
N PHE A 638 3.23 -1.20 9.27
CA PHE A 638 3.26 -2.41 10.09
C PHE A 638 1.95 -2.45 10.89
N ILE A 639 0.93 -3.04 10.27
CA ILE A 639 -0.40 -3.17 10.87
C ILE A 639 -0.63 -4.65 11.17
N THR A 640 -1.02 -4.95 12.41
CA THR A 640 -1.45 -6.29 12.82
C THR A 640 -2.88 -6.26 13.33
N LEU A 641 -3.67 -7.25 12.92
CA LEU A 641 -5.04 -7.47 13.36
C LEU A 641 -5.14 -8.85 14.00
N SER A 642 -5.92 -8.97 15.07
CA SER A 642 -6.29 -10.28 15.63
C SER A 642 -7.68 -10.26 16.24
N LEU A 643 -8.41 -11.37 16.05
CA LEU A 643 -9.59 -11.75 16.82
C LEU A 643 -9.20 -12.74 17.93
N PRO A 644 -9.99 -12.89 19.00
CA PRO A 644 -9.69 -13.80 20.10
C PRO A 644 -9.74 -15.30 19.73
N MET A 645 -10.25 -15.64 18.54
CA MET A 645 -10.38 -17.00 18.01
C MET A 645 -10.45 -16.99 16.48
N ASN A 646 -10.10 -18.12 15.86
CA ASN A 646 -10.10 -18.32 14.40
C ASN A 646 -11.27 -19.20 13.89
N HIS A 647 -12.09 -19.74 14.79
CA HIS A 647 -13.32 -20.46 14.47
C HIS A 647 -14.40 -20.19 15.53
N ILE A 648 -15.67 -20.14 15.13
CA ILE A 648 -16.82 -19.91 16.03
C ILE A 648 -18.00 -20.80 15.65
N CYS A 649 -18.56 -21.52 16.62
CA CYS A 649 -19.90 -22.12 16.52
C CYS A 649 -20.93 -21.11 17.04
N PHE A 650 -21.81 -20.59 16.18
CA PHE A 650 -22.75 -19.53 16.54
C PHE A 650 -24.22 -19.98 16.57
N ASP A 651 -24.99 -19.23 17.35
CA ASP A 651 -26.45 -19.23 17.48
C ASP A 651 -26.95 -17.82 17.84
N GLU A 652 -28.26 -17.62 17.94
CA GLU A 652 -28.90 -16.31 18.24
C GLU A 652 -28.43 -15.66 19.56
N THR A 653 -27.84 -16.43 20.49
CA THR A 653 -27.34 -15.93 21.78
C THR A 653 -25.87 -15.51 21.75
N THR A 654 -25.19 -15.69 20.60
CA THR A 654 -23.75 -15.44 20.47
C THR A 654 -23.42 -13.94 20.50
N PRO A 655 -22.43 -13.48 21.28
CA PRO A 655 -22.03 -12.07 21.33
C PRO A 655 -21.15 -11.66 20.13
N TYR A 656 -20.84 -10.36 20.03
CA TYR A 656 -19.79 -9.85 19.16
C TYR A 656 -18.42 -9.85 19.87
N PHE A 657 -17.35 -9.86 19.08
CA PHE A 657 -15.96 -9.97 19.55
C PHE A 657 -15.13 -8.76 19.06
N PRO A 658 -14.38 -8.07 19.92
CA PRO A 658 -13.59 -6.91 19.50
C PRO A 658 -12.38 -7.31 18.65
N PHE A 659 -12.05 -6.47 17.66
CA PHE A 659 -10.79 -6.57 16.94
C PHE A 659 -9.66 -5.89 17.73
N HIS A 660 -8.54 -6.57 17.90
CA HIS A 660 -7.31 -5.95 18.40
C HIS A 660 -6.45 -5.51 17.22
N ILE A 661 -6.15 -4.20 17.17
CA ILE A 661 -5.41 -3.54 16.08
C ILE A 661 -4.16 -2.90 16.67
N THR A 662 -3.00 -3.11 16.03
CA THR A 662 -1.76 -2.40 16.35
C THR A 662 -1.14 -1.82 15.07
N PRO A 663 -0.79 -0.52 15.02
CA PRO A 663 -1.11 0.50 16.04
C PRO A 663 -2.62 0.76 16.19
N THR A 664 -3.00 1.37 17.30
CA THR A 664 -4.40 1.67 17.62
C THR A 664 -4.99 2.72 16.67
N GLY A 665 -6.20 2.49 16.17
CA GLY A 665 -6.96 3.46 15.34
C GLY A 665 -7.10 3.09 13.86
N GLY A 666 -6.71 1.88 13.45
CA GLY A 666 -6.97 1.38 12.09
C GLY A 666 -8.44 1.09 11.79
N PHE A 667 -8.81 1.17 10.51
CA PHE A 667 -10.14 0.87 9.99
C PHE A 667 -10.23 -0.58 9.53
N VAL A 668 -11.04 -1.41 10.20
CA VAL A 668 -11.23 -2.83 9.82
C VAL A 668 -12.30 -2.96 8.74
N LYS A 669 -12.05 -3.79 7.72
CA LYS A 669 -13.02 -4.20 6.70
C LYS A 669 -12.92 -5.72 6.46
N ALA A 670 -14.06 -6.40 6.30
CA ALA A 670 -14.07 -7.78 5.82
C ALA A 670 -13.69 -7.84 4.34
N ASP A 671 -12.94 -8.87 3.97
CA ASP A 671 -12.40 -9.10 2.62
C ASP A 671 -13.34 -10.09 1.90
N VAL A 672 -14.54 -9.61 1.57
CA VAL A 672 -15.67 -10.37 0.99
C VAL A 672 -16.31 -9.62 -0.19
N GLU A 673 -17.17 -10.29 -0.95
CA GLU A 673 -17.95 -9.72 -2.06
C GLU A 673 -18.86 -8.56 -1.58
N GLU A 674 -19.12 -7.56 -2.44
CA GLU A 674 -19.65 -6.24 -2.00
C GLU A 674 -21.10 -6.28 -1.48
N ASP A 675 -21.88 -7.29 -1.87
CA ASP A 675 -23.22 -7.57 -1.39
C ASP A 675 -23.25 -8.51 -0.17
N LEU A 676 -22.14 -9.16 0.16
CA LEU A 676 -22.00 -10.02 1.34
C LEU A 676 -21.48 -9.23 2.55
N ASN A 677 -21.98 -9.58 3.73
CA ASN A 677 -21.51 -9.02 4.98
C ASN A 677 -20.59 -10.03 5.68
N GLY A 678 -19.34 -9.63 5.95
CA GLY A 678 -18.35 -10.44 6.69
C GLY A 678 -18.35 -10.18 8.20
N GLY A 679 -19.45 -9.69 8.78
CA GLY A 679 -19.66 -9.57 10.23
C GLY A 679 -19.01 -8.35 10.89
N VAL A 680 -18.29 -7.50 10.15
CA VAL A 680 -17.60 -6.32 10.73
C VAL A 680 -18.60 -5.18 10.97
N THR A 681 -18.65 -4.70 12.21
CA THR A 681 -19.47 -3.55 12.62
C THR A 681 -18.73 -2.70 13.66
N LYS A 682 -19.35 -1.63 14.17
CA LYS A 682 -18.83 -0.82 15.27
C LYS A 682 -19.68 -1.00 16.53
N ASN A 683 -19.04 -1.04 17.70
CA ASN A 683 -19.74 -1.03 18.98
C ASN A 683 -20.18 0.40 19.37
N GLN A 684 -20.86 0.52 20.52
CA GLN A 684 -21.35 1.81 21.05
C GLN A 684 -20.26 2.85 21.40
N TYR A 685 -18.98 2.46 21.38
CA TYR A 685 -17.82 3.33 21.60
C TYR A 685 -17.09 3.68 20.28
N GLY A 686 -17.58 3.16 19.14
CA GLY A 686 -16.99 3.39 17.80
C GLY A 686 -15.86 2.42 17.42
N GLU A 687 -15.53 1.46 18.29
CA GLU A 687 -14.50 0.44 18.04
C GLU A 687 -15.02 -0.64 17.09
N PHE A 688 -14.16 -1.16 16.21
CA PHE A 688 -14.52 -2.24 15.30
C PHE A 688 -14.66 -3.59 16.03
N VAL A 689 -15.74 -4.30 15.76
CA VAL A 689 -16.06 -5.63 16.32
C VAL A 689 -16.57 -6.57 15.22
N PHE A 690 -16.39 -7.88 15.42
CA PHE A 690 -16.96 -8.95 14.61
C PHE A 690 -18.22 -9.51 15.28
N ASP A 691 -19.38 -9.37 14.65
CA ASP A 691 -20.62 -10.03 15.06
C ASP A 691 -20.96 -11.18 14.07
N PRO A 692 -20.94 -12.45 14.50
CA PRO A 692 -21.22 -13.59 13.63
C PRO A 692 -22.66 -13.66 13.11
N LYS A 693 -23.63 -12.99 13.76
CA LYS A 693 -25.04 -12.95 13.31
C LYS A 693 -25.26 -11.95 12.16
N LEU A 694 -24.28 -11.09 11.89
CA LEU A 694 -24.28 -10.19 10.74
C LEU A 694 -23.62 -10.81 9.50
N VAL A 695 -23.12 -12.05 9.58
CA VAL A 695 -22.45 -12.72 8.47
C VAL A 695 -23.46 -13.35 7.51
N SER A 696 -23.29 -13.15 6.20
CA SER A 696 -24.13 -13.75 5.16
C SER A 696 -24.04 -15.29 5.15
N GLU A 697 -25.15 -16.00 4.87
CA GLU A 697 -25.21 -17.47 4.90
C GLU A 697 -24.19 -18.12 3.96
N GLU A 698 -23.90 -17.48 2.83
CA GLU A 698 -22.96 -17.89 1.79
C GLU A 698 -21.51 -17.97 2.30
N LEU A 699 -21.20 -17.35 3.43
CA LEU A 699 -19.88 -17.35 4.08
C LEU A 699 -19.76 -18.38 5.22
N ILE A 700 -20.86 -19.00 5.64
CA ILE A 700 -20.84 -20.00 6.72
C ILE A 700 -20.06 -21.23 6.25
N GLY A 701 -19.14 -21.70 7.10
CA GLY A 701 -18.20 -22.79 6.78
C GLY A 701 -17.01 -22.38 5.91
N LYS A 702 -16.90 -21.11 5.48
CA LYS A 702 -15.75 -20.56 4.75
C LYS A 702 -14.88 -19.68 5.66
N PRO A 703 -13.56 -19.57 5.43
CA PRO A 703 -12.74 -18.56 6.11
C PRO A 703 -13.05 -17.16 5.58
N ILE A 704 -13.35 -16.24 6.49
CA ILE A 704 -13.51 -14.81 6.24
C ILE A 704 -12.20 -14.12 6.63
N THR A 705 -11.55 -13.45 5.69
CA THR A 705 -10.34 -12.64 5.92
C THR A 705 -10.69 -11.18 6.20
N PHE A 706 -9.74 -10.45 6.80
CA PHE A 706 -9.93 -9.04 7.17
C PHE A 706 -8.74 -8.17 6.73
N THR A 707 -9.04 -6.94 6.33
CA THR A 707 -8.06 -5.88 6.06
C THR A 707 -8.12 -4.78 7.12
N VAL A 708 -7.02 -4.06 7.31
CA VAL A 708 -6.97 -2.83 8.12
C VAL A 708 -6.33 -1.71 7.33
N ASN A 709 -6.98 -0.56 7.21
CA ASN A 709 -6.53 0.55 6.34
C ASN A 709 -6.26 0.08 4.88
N ASN A 710 -7.04 -0.91 4.42
CA ASN A 710 -6.86 -1.65 3.16
C ASN A 710 -5.55 -2.45 3.04
N PHE A 711 -4.81 -2.71 4.12
CA PHE A 711 -3.72 -3.70 4.17
C PHE A 711 -4.26 -5.08 4.51
N GLU A 712 -3.81 -6.12 3.80
CA GLU A 712 -4.10 -7.52 4.16
C GLU A 712 -3.52 -7.89 5.53
N THR A 713 -4.24 -8.74 6.27
CA THR A 713 -3.78 -9.27 7.55
C THR A 713 -3.86 -10.79 7.57
N ASN A 714 -3.14 -11.42 8.49
CA ASN A 714 -3.26 -12.85 8.77
C ASN A 714 -4.46 -13.20 9.66
N CYS A 715 -5.35 -12.24 9.94
CA CYS A 715 -6.57 -12.47 10.70
C CYS A 715 -7.63 -13.09 9.78
N GLN A 716 -8.05 -14.31 10.10
CA GLN A 716 -9.15 -15.01 9.44
C GLN A 716 -10.06 -15.67 10.48
N ILE A 717 -11.34 -15.83 10.16
CA ILE A 717 -12.29 -16.56 11.02
C ILE A 717 -13.25 -17.41 10.20
N THR A 718 -13.52 -18.64 10.64
CA THR A 718 -14.54 -19.52 10.04
C THR A 718 -15.70 -19.72 11.01
N ILE A 719 -16.92 -19.38 10.59
CA ILE A 719 -18.11 -19.57 11.43
C ILE A 719 -18.92 -20.79 11.01
N PHE A 720 -19.53 -21.48 11.97
CA PHE A 720 -20.36 -22.66 11.76
C PHE A 720 -21.67 -22.52 12.54
N ARG A 721 -22.80 -22.96 11.96
CA ARG A 721 -24.06 -23.08 12.73
C ARG A 721 -23.95 -24.24 13.71
N LYS A 722 -24.32 -23.99 14.96
CA LYS A 722 -24.24 -24.96 16.07
C LYS A 722 -25.14 -26.20 15.80
N PRO A 723 -24.64 -27.44 15.97
CA PRO A 723 -25.41 -28.66 15.71
C PRO A 723 -26.43 -28.95 16.81
N LYS A 724 -27.53 -29.64 16.47
CA LYS A 724 -28.65 -29.92 17.39
C LYS A 724 -29.26 -31.29 17.11
N PHE A 725 -29.06 -32.26 18.02
CA PHE A 725 -29.52 -33.63 17.85
C PHE A 725 -29.90 -34.31 19.17
N ASP A 726 -30.59 -35.44 19.07
CA ASP A 726 -30.99 -36.33 20.17
C ASP A 726 -31.06 -37.80 19.68
N PHE A 727 -31.36 -38.78 20.55
CA PHE A 727 -31.39 -40.21 20.20
C PHE A 727 -32.61 -40.99 20.74
N THR A 728 -32.84 -42.17 20.17
CA THR A 728 -33.93 -43.11 20.49
C THR A 728 -33.43 -44.56 20.50
N PHE A 729 -34.19 -45.50 21.11
CA PHE A 729 -33.80 -46.92 21.21
C PHE A 729 -34.98 -47.92 21.18
N VAL A 730 -34.73 -49.18 20.83
CA VAL A 730 -35.72 -50.29 20.77
C VAL A 730 -35.13 -51.66 21.15
N PHE A 731 -36.00 -52.60 21.58
CA PHE A 731 -35.64 -53.99 21.92
C PHE A 731 -36.09 -55.00 20.85
N PRO A 732 -35.21 -55.89 20.33
CA PRO A 732 -35.61 -57.01 19.48
C PRO A 732 -36.38 -58.11 20.24
N LYS A 733 -37.37 -58.75 19.58
CA LYS A 733 -38.36 -59.66 20.20
C LYS A 733 -37.85 -61.04 20.67
N SER A 734 -36.55 -61.25 20.87
CA SER A 734 -35.99 -62.55 21.25
C SER A 734 -34.91 -62.44 22.33
N LEU A 735 -35.26 -62.73 23.59
CA LEU A 735 -34.28 -62.90 24.66
C LEU A 735 -33.52 -64.22 24.45
N ASN A 736 -32.19 -64.15 24.36
CA ASN A 736 -31.34 -65.31 24.57
C ASN A 736 -31.17 -65.55 26.08
N LYS A 737 -30.85 -66.80 26.47
CA LYS A 737 -30.84 -67.26 27.88
C LYS A 737 -29.76 -66.63 28.79
N THR A 738 -29.07 -65.57 28.33
CA THR A 738 -27.94 -64.92 29.02
C THR A 738 -27.88 -63.39 28.82
N GLY A 739 -28.80 -62.77 28.05
CA GLY A 739 -28.72 -61.33 27.76
C GLY A 739 -29.80 -60.79 26.81
N VAL A 740 -29.86 -59.46 26.71
CA VAL A 740 -30.82 -58.69 25.91
C VAL A 740 -30.09 -57.68 25.01
N VAL A 741 -30.45 -57.64 23.73
CA VAL A 741 -29.92 -56.70 22.73
C VAL A 741 -30.79 -55.43 22.71
N VAL A 742 -30.18 -54.27 22.44
CA VAL A 742 -30.86 -52.98 22.26
C VAL A 742 -30.27 -52.23 21.07
N ASP A 743 -31.13 -51.69 20.21
CA ASP A 743 -30.75 -50.92 19.03
C ASP A 743 -30.98 -49.42 19.31
N PHE A 744 -30.00 -48.57 18.98
CA PHE A 744 -30.01 -47.11 19.20
C PHE A 744 -29.93 -46.34 17.86
N SER A 745 -30.53 -45.15 17.79
CA SER A 745 -30.44 -44.27 16.60
C SER A 745 -30.55 -42.77 16.88
N ILE A 746 -29.80 -41.97 16.11
CA ILE A 746 -29.70 -40.49 16.18
C ILE A 746 -30.75 -39.81 15.29
N SER A 747 -31.21 -38.61 15.69
CA SER A 747 -32.07 -37.72 14.90
C SER A 747 -31.82 -36.23 15.21
N GLY A 748 -32.02 -35.32 14.25
CA GLY A 748 -31.77 -33.88 14.44
C GLY A 748 -31.30 -33.13 13.19
N GLU A 749 -30.76 -31.93 13.41
CA GLU A 749 -30.40 -30.94 12.38
C GLU A 749 -28.89 -30.62 12.42
N ASN A 750 -28.36 -30.11 11.30
CA ASN A 750 -26.94 -29.74 11.12
C ASN A 750 -25.94 -30.87 11.44
N GLN A 751 -26.34 -32.13 11.23
CA GLN A 751 -25.58 -33.33 11.61
C GLN A 751 -24.45 -33.72 10.64
N LYS A 752 -24.14 -32.90 9.64
CA LYS A 752 -23.20 -33.30 8.59
C LYS A 752 -21.80 -33.52 9.17
N ASP A 753 -21.19 -34.63 8.76
CA ASP A 753 -19.83 -35.04 9.13
C ASP A 753 -19.62 -35.20 10.66
N MET A 754 -20.71 -35.44 11.42
CA MET A 754 -20.68 -35.82 12.84
C MET A 754 -20.11 -37.23 13.06
N LYS A 755 -19.26 -37.33 14.07
CA LYS A 755 -18.84 -38.56 14.75
C LYS A 755 -19.49 -38.57 16.14
N TYR A 756 -20.09 -39.70 16.50
CA TYR A 756 -20.82 -39.91 17.74
C TYR A 756 -20.04 -40.85 18.67
N ILE A 757 -19.73 -40.37 19.88
CA ILE A 757 -19.12 -41.16 20.97
C ILE A 757 -20.23 -41.54 21.95
N TRP A 758 -20.47 -42.84 22.08
CA TRP A 758 -21.52 -43.44 22.91
C TRP A 758 -20.94 -44.06 24.18
N ASP A 759 -21.57 -43.79 25.31
CA ASP A 759 -21.38 -44.46 26.60
C ASP A 759 -22.72 -45.11 26.97
N PHE A 760 -22.75 -46.43 27.17
CA PHE A 760 -23.99 -47.17 27.43
C PHE A 760 -24.33 -47.34 28.92
N GLY A 761 -23.47 -46.87 29.83
CA GLY A 761 -23.75 -46.81 31.27
C GLY A 761 -23.86 -48.15 32.00
N ASP A 762 -23.46 -49.26 31.37
CA ASP A 762 -23.31 -50.58 31.99
C ASP A 762 -21.86 -50.90 32.40
N GLY A 763 -20.92 -49.98 32.14
CA GLY A 763 -19.49 -50.17 32.38
C GLY A 763 -18.72 -50.73 31.18
N SER A 764 -19.34 -50.83 30.00
CA SER A 764 -18.62 -51.04 28.73
C SER A 764 -17.80 -49.80 28.32
N GLU A 765 -16.70 -50.02 27.59
CA GLU A 765 -15.84 -48.93 27.06
C GLU A 765 -16.60 -48.09 26.01
N PRO A 766 -16.51 -46.74 26.06
CA PRO A 766 -17.25 -45.88 25.13
C PRO A 766 -16.93 -46.12 23.65
N VAL A 767 -17.95 -46.28 22.83
CA VAL A 767 -17.84 -46.63 21.40
C VAL A 767 -18.00 -45.39 20.52
N ALA A 768 -16.95 -45.06 19.77
CA ALA A 768 -16.97 -43.99 18.77
C ALA A 768 -17.34 -44.52 17.37
N THR A 769 -18.33 -43.91 16.73
CA THR A 769 -18.82 -44.28 15.39
C THR A 769 -19.24 -43.05 14.58
N THR A 770 -19.17 -43.13 13.24
CA THR A 770 -19.80 -42.15 12.33
C THR A 770 -21.21 -42.57 11.89
N GLU A 771 -21.64 -43.78 12.23
CA GLU A 771 -22.97 -44.27 11.91
C GLU A 771 -24.03 -43.64 12.83
N ALA A 772 -25.15 -43.21 12.25
CA ALA A 772 -26.30 -42.68 13.00
C ALA A 772 -27.08 -43.77 13.76
N LYS A 773 -26.59 -45.02 13.78
CA LYS A 773 -27.20 -46.18 14.47
C LYS A 773 -26.11 -47.08 15.06
N ILE A 774 -26.41 -47.69 16.21
CA ILE A 774 -25.52 -48.61 16.91
C ILE A 774 -26.34 -49.63 17.72
N GLN A 775 -25.80 -50.83 17.97
CA GLN A 775 -26.43 -51.86 18.79
C GLN A 775 -25.55 -52.19 20.00
N HIS A 776 -26.16 -52.48 21.14
CA HIS A 776 -25.47 -52.88 22.37
C HIS A 776 -26.17 -54.07 23.06
N ILE A 777 -25.47 -54.80 23.92
CA ILE A 777 -25.98 -56.04 24.54
C ILE A 777 -25.76 -56.06 26.05
N TYR A 778 -26.85 -55.98 26.81
CA TYR A 778 -26.82 -56.05 28.28
C TYR A 778 -26.97 -57.51 28.75
N SER A 779 -26.05 -57.98 29.59
CA SER A 779 -26.04 -59.35 30.12
C SER A 779 -26.71 -59.44 31.51
N TYR A 780 -27.24 -60.62 31.87
CA TYR A 780 -27.90 -60.81 33.17
C TYR A 780 -27.73 -62.22 33.76
N GLU A 781 -27.86 -62.34 35.09
CA GLU A 781 -27.57 -63.56 35.86
C GLU A 781 -28.81 -64.44 36.11
N VAL A 782 -28.56 -65.71 36.51
CA VAL A 782 -29.59 -66.75 36.71
C VAL A 782 -29.44 -67.37 38.11
N PRO A 783 -30.51 -67.55 38.91
CA PRO A 783 -31.93 -67.30 38.61
C PRO A 783 -32.22 -65.82 38.34
N ALA A 784 -33.04 -65.57 37.31
CA ALA A 784 -33.29 -64.22 36.83
C ALA A 784 -34.03 -63.37 37.90
N LYS A 785 -33.58 -62.11 38.05
CA LYS A 785 -34.30 -61.07 38.77
C LYS A 785 -35.59 -60.66 38.04
N GLU A 786 -36.44 -59.93 38.76
CA GLU A 786 -37.55 -59.14 38.22
C GLU A 786 -37.04 -58.26 37.03
N SER A 787 -36.31 -57.16 37.28
CA SER A 787 -35.88 -56.18 36.24
C SER A 787 -34.42 -55.67 36.31
N TYR A 788 -33.97 -54.99 35.24
CA TYR A 788 -32.64 -54.37 35.03
C TYR A 788 -32.75 -52.97 34.35
N SER A 789 -31.78 -52.05 34.53
CA SER A 789 -31.80 -50.70 33.91
C SER A 789 -30.40 -50.05 33.79
N PHE A 790 -30.19 -49.16 32.81
CA PHE A 790 -28.92 -48.52 32.44
C PHE A 790 -29.12 -47.07 31.93
N GLN A 791 -28.05 -46.26 31.84
CA GLN A 791 -28.07 -44.82 31.48
C GLN A 791 -27.13 -44.51 30.31
N VAL A 792 -27.67 -44.24 29.12
CA VAL A 792 -26.90 -44.08 27.88
C VAL A 792 -26.67 -42.61 27.56
N LYS A 793 -25.42 -42.22 27.24
CA LYS A 793 -25.01 -40.88 26.81
C LYS A 793 -24.39 -40.91 25.41
N VAL A 794 -24.62 -39.86 24.62
CA VAL A 794 -23.92 -39.63 23.34
C VAL A 794 -23.33 -38.22 23.26
N THR A 795 -22.14 -38.11 22.69
CA THR A 795 -21.45 -36.86 22.35
C THR A 795 -21.18 -36.82 20.84
N GLY A 796 -21.59 -35.75 20.16
CA GLY A 796 -21.38 -35.55 18.74
C GLY A 796 -20.32 -34.48 18.50
N GLU A 797 -19.32 -34.81 17.69
CA GLU A 797 -18.19 -33.95 17.30
C GLU A 797 -17.98 -34.01 15.79
N ASN A 798 -17.74 -32.87 15.12
CA ASN A 798 -17.39 -32.83 13.69
C ASN A 798 -16.06 -32.07 13.45
N GLY A 799 -15.17 -32.11 14.45
CA GLY A 799 -13.94 -31.32 14.51
C GLY A 799 -14.13 -29.83 14.77
N ASN A 800 -15.27 -29.25 14.36
CA ASN A 800 -15.53 -27.82 14.42
C ASN A 800 -16.47 -27.42 15.57
N CYS A 801 -17.53 -28.21 15.81
CA CYS A 801 -18.52 -27.98 16.87
C CYS A 801 -18.86 -29.27 17.65
N ASN A 802 -19.39 -29.12 18.88
CA ASN A 802 -19.80 -30.22 19.74
C ASN A 802 -21.23 -30.06 20.32
N ALA A 803 -21.89 -31.19 20.61
CA ALA A 803 -23.17 -31.27 21.32
C ALA A 803 -23.37 -32.65 22.01
N GLN A 804 -24.31 -32.78 22.96
CA GLN A 804 -24.50 -33.99 23.80
C GLN A 804 -25.99 -34.27 24.14
N ALA A 805 -26.36 -35.55 24.34
CA ALA A 805 -27.69 -36.04 24.77
C ALA A 805 -27.61 -37.32 25.64
N GLN A 806 -28.64 -37.68 26.46
CA GLN A 806 -28.56 -38.76 27.47
C GLN A 806 -29.93 -39.32 27.98
N HIS A 807 -30.18 -40.67 27.98
CA HIS A 807 -31.49 -41.35 28.34
C HIS A 807 -31.39 -42.88 28.83
N PRO A 808 -32.41 -43.51 29.53
CA PRO A 808 -32.37 -44.89 30.16
C PRO A 808 -33.37 -46.06 29.72
N VAL A 809 -33.35 -47.31 30.32
CA VAL A 809 -33.84 -48.66 29.76
C VAL A 809 -34.54 -49.71 30.76
N THR A 810 -35.33 -50.80 30.37
CA THR A 810 -35.95 -51.89 31.29
C THR A 810 -36.52 -53.28 30.69
N PHE A 811 -36.72 -54.43 31.45
CA PHE A 811 -37.43 -55.75 31.08
C PHE A 811 -37.70 -56.83 32.25
N GLU A 812 -38.67 -57.84 32.19
CA GLU A 812 -39.13 -58.78 33.34
C GLU A 812 -39.78 -60.24 33.10
N VAL A 813 -39.98 -61.16 34.13
CA VAL A 813 -40.56 -62.60 34.08
C VAL A 813 -41.16 -63.32 35.41
N PRO A 814 -42.30 -64.12 35.47
CA PRO A 814 -42.94 -64.75 36.73
C PRO A 814 -43.52 -66.26 36.80
N VAL A 815 -44.02 -66.81 37.97
CA VAL A 815 -44.58 -68.22 38.30
C VAL A 815 -45.76 -68.32 39.40
N VAL A 816 -46.34 -69.50 39.90
CA VAL A 816 -47.66 -69.69 40.71
C VAL A 816 -47.86 -70.89 41.77
N VAL A 817 -48.62 -70.73 42.93
CA VAL A 817 -49.45 -71.59 43.91
C VAL A 817 -50.40 -70.66 44.76
N GLY A 818 -51.43 -71.04 45.58
CA GLY A 818 -52.56 -70.14 46.02
C GLY A 818 -53.16 -70.06 47.48
N ILE A 819 -53.86 -68.95 47.77
CA ILE A 819 -54.63 -68.60 49.02
C ILE A 819 -55.79 -67.62 48.66
N ASP A 820 -56.75 -67.36 49.56
CA ASP A 820 -57.86 -66.40 49.36
C ASP A 820 -57.43 -64.91 49.29
N THR A 821 -56.46 -64.47 50.09
CA THR A 821 -55.80 -63.17 49.88
C THR A 821 -54.31 -63.20 50.29
N ARG A 822 -53.43 -62.67 49.41
CA ARG A 822 -51.97 -62.69 49.63
C ARG A 822 -51.44 -61.52 50.44
N ASN A 823 -52.26 -60.50 50.73
CA ASN A 823 -51.83 -59.29 51.41
C ASN A 823 -52.67 -59.08 52.69
N ILE A 824 -52.06 -59.35 53.85
CA ILE A 824 -52.72 -59.37 55.17
C ILE A 824 -51.96 -58.41 56.10
N CYS A 825 -52.66 -57.55 56.83
CA CYS A 825 -52.01 -56.57 57.70
C CYS A 825 -51.49 -57.22 58.99
N ARG A 826 -50.35 -56.77 59.54
CA ARG A 826 -49.74 -57.38 60.74
C ARG A 826 -50.58 -57.29 62.02
N ASN A 827 -51.53 -56.36 62.07
CA ASN A 827 -52.50 -56.22 63.16
C ASN A 827 -53.82 -56.97 62.90
N ASP A 828 -53.92 -57.74 61.81
CA ASP A 828 -55.10 -58.56 61.52
C ASP A 828 -55.10 -59.85 62.36
N LEU A 829 -56.20 -60.03 63.11
CA LEU A 829 -56.43 -61.15 64.03
C LEU A 829 -57.25 -62.28 63.38
N LYS A 830 -57.62 -62.16 62.10
CA LYS A 830 -58.51 -63.10 61.41
C LYS A 830 -57.76 -64.28 60.75
N PRO A 831 -58.31 -65.51 60.80
CA PRO A 831 -57.78 -66.66 60.06
C PRO A 831 -58.25 -66.73 58.59
N HIS A 832 -57.32 -67.15 57.73
CA HIS A 832 -57.43 -67.36 56.27
C HIS A 832 -57.11 -68.83 55.89
N VAL A 833 -57.43 -69.31 54.68
CA VAL A 833 -57.35 -70.74 54.30
C VAL A 833 -56.50 -70.98 53.03
N LEU A 834 -55.63 -71.99 53.05
CA LEU A 834 -54.61 -72.28 52.03
C LEU A 834 -55.00 -73.36 51.00
N THR A 835 -54.54 -73.24 49.75
CA THR A 835 -54.81 -74.20 48.65
C THR A 835 -53.58 -74.53 47.80
N ILE A 836 -53.60 -75.67 47.08
CA ILE A 836 -52.42 -76.25 46.40
C ILE A 836 -52.80 -76.76 45.02
N GLU A 837 -52.04 -76.36 43.98
CA GLU A 837 -52.12 -76.93 42.64
C GLU A 837 -50.73 -77.19 42.03
N PRO A 838 -50.53 -78.27 41.25
CA PRO A 838 -51.43 -79.42 41.12
C PRO A 838 -51.52 -80.19 42.46
N ASN A 839 -52.75 -80.51 42.87
CA ASN A 839 -53.03 -80.93 44.25
C ASN A 839 -52.47 -82.33 44.57
N SER A 840 -51.76 -82.48 45.70
CA SER A 840 -51.09 -83.71 46.11
C SER A 840 -51.36 -84.03 47.59
N LYS A 841 -51.87 -85.24 47.86
CA LYS A 841 -52.12 -85.74 49.23
C LYS A 841 -50.85 -86.02 50.05
N LYS A 842 -49.65 -85.88 49.46
CA LYS A 842 -48.37 -85.90 50.18
C LYS A 842 -47.87 -84.51 50.56
N THR A 843 -48.59 -83.43 50.19
CA THR A 843 -48.11 -82.07 50.40
C THR A 843 -48.41 -81.56 51.80
N VAL A 844 -47.35 -81.40 52.59
CA VAL A 844 -47.36 -80.64 53.85
C VAL A 844 -47.15 -79.16 53.53
N LEU A 845 -47.97 -78.29 54.12
CA LEU A 845 -47.74 -76.84 54.12
C LEU A 845 -47.17 -76.39 55.47
N SER A 846 -46.17 -75.52 55.43
CA SER A 846 -45.53 -74.99 56.64
C SER A 846 -44.98 -73.59 56.40
N GLY A 847 -45.02 -72.75 57.44
CA GLY A 847 -44.51 -71.38 57.43
C GLY A 847 -44.94 -70.63 58.70
N PRO A 848 -44.29 -69.50 59.06
CA PRO A 848 -44.78 -68.61 60.12
C PRO A 848 -46.26 -68.25 59.94
N GLY A 849 -47.02 -68.12 61.04
CA GLY A 849 -48.46 -67.84 61.00
C GLY A 849 -49.35 -68.99 60.49
N VAL A 850 -48.80 -70.09 59.95
CA VAL A 850 -49.57 -71.26 59.49
C VAL A 850 -49.90 -72.20 60.64
N SER A 851 -51.15 -72.67 60.72
CA SER A 851 -51.62 -73.66 61.70
C SER A 851 -52.72 -74.54 61.09
N GLN A 852 -53.31 -75.44 61.88
CA GLN A 852 -54.51 -76.20 61.49
C GLN A 852 -55.67 -75.90 62.45
N ASN A 853 -56.89 -75.84 61.90
CA ASN A 853 -58.12 -75.71 62.68
C ASN A 853 -58.61 -77.08 63.21
N ASP A 854 -59.66 -77.07 64.04
CA ASP A 854 -60.27 -78.30 64.61
C ASP A 854 -60.84 -79.28 63.57
N ALA A 855 -60.92 -78.87 62.30
CA ALA A 855 -61.34 -79.68 61.15
C ALA A 855 -60.15 -80.19 60.29
N GLY A 856 -58.90 -79.94 60.69
CA GLY A 856 -57.69 -80.42 60.03
C GLY A 856 -57.28 -79.68 58.75
N GLN A 857 -57.83 -78.49 58.49
CA GLN A 857 -57.48 -77.67 57.33
C GLN A 857 -56.33 -76.71 57.66
N TYR A 858 -55.41 -76.50 56.71
CA TYR A 858 -54.32 -75.51 56.86
C TYR A 858 -54.86 -74.09 56.75
N ILE A 859 -54.60 -73.29 57.79
CA ILE A 859 -55.01 -71.90 57.92
C ILE A 859 -53.81 -70.99 58.21
N PHE A 860 -53.97 -69.69 57.97
CA PHE A 860 -52.96 -68.65 58.19
C PHE A 860 -53.54 -67.47 59.00
N ILE A 861 -52.78 -66.92 59.96
CA ILE A 861 -53.19 -65.77 60.79
C ILE A 861 -52.05 -64.73 60.81
N GLY A 862 -52.36 -63.50 60.40
CA GLY A 862 -51.37 -62.43 60.20
C GLY A 862 -50.62 -62.00 61.46
N ASN A 863 -51.33 -61.70 62.55
CA ASN A 863 -50.73 -61.31 63.84
C ASN A 863 -49.82 -62.40 64.47
N ASN A 864 -49.91 -63.66 64.02
CA ASN A 864 -49.09 -64.76 64.52
C ASN A 864 -47.78 -64.92 63.72
N VAL A 865 -47.46 -63.98 62.82
CA VAL A 865 -46.19 -63.90 62.10
C VAL A 865 -45.20 -63.00 62.86
N PRO A 866 -43.94 -63.42 63.08
CA PRO A 866 -42.91 -62.58 63.70
C PRO A 866 -42.71 -61.23 62.99
N LYS A 867 -42.43 -60.17 63.77
CA LYS A 867 -42.35 -58.77 63.29
C LYS A 867 -41.25 -58.50 62.27
N ASP A 868 -40.29 -59.41 62.17
CA ASP A 868 -39.13 -59.44 61.28
C ASP A 868 -39.38 -60.20 59.96
N VAL A 869 -40.59 -60.78 59.77
CA VAL A 869 -40.94 -61.57 58.58
C VAL A 869 -42.04 -60.85 57.78
N ASP A 870 -41.65 -59.93 56.89
CA ASP A 870 -42.60 -59.14 56.05
C ASP A 870 -43.21 -59.96 54.89
N GLN A 871 -42.64 -61.13 54.58
CA GLN A 871 -43.13 -62.02 53.55
C GLN A 871 -43.08 -63.48 54.03
N VAL A 872 -44.25 -64.08 54.27
CA VAL A 872 -44.36 -65.50 54.59
C VAL A 872 -44.44 -66.30 53.30
N VAL A 873 -43.32 -66.90 52.90
CA VAL A 873 -43.31 -67.89 51.82
C VAL A 873 -43.85 -69.22 52.35
N ILE A 874 -45.00 -69.66 51.82
CA ILE A 874 -45.60 -70.94 52.17
C ILE A 874 -44.74 -72.06 51.57
N LEU A 875 -44.19 -72.92 52.43
CA LEU A 875 -43.36 -74.04 52.03
C LEU A 875 -44.21 -75.25 51.65
N ILE A 876 -44.05 -75.74 50.42
CA ILE A 876 -44.52 -77.04 49.95
C ILE A 876 -43.47 -78.09 50.32
N ASN A 877 -43.80 -79.02 51.21
CA ASN A 877 -42.89 -80.10 51.63
C ASN A 877 -41.50 -79.60 52.08
N GLY A 878 -41.46 -78.47 52.77
CA GLY A 878 -40.22 -77.83 53.24
C GLY A 878 -39.44 -77.04 52.18
N LYS A 879 -39.98 -76.84 50.96
CA LYS A 879 -39.38 -75.98 49.93
C LYS A 879 -40.31 -74.80 49.58
N PRO A 880 -39.78 -73.59 49.33
CA PRO A 880 -40.60 -72.42 49.02
C PRO A 880 -41.43 -72.63 47.76
N SER A 881 -42.70 -72.22 47.83
CA SER A 881 -43.56 -72.03 46.67
C SER A 881 -43.54 -70.56 46.21
N ASN A 882 -44.21 -70.23 45.11
CA ASN A 882 -44.48 -68.83 44.76
C ASN A 882 -45.48 -68.17 45.73
N LEU A 883 -46.17 -68.93 46.59
CA LEU A 883 -47.18 -68.40 47.50
C LEU A 883 -46.49 -67.71 48.67
N THR A 884 -46.01 -66.52 48.38
CA THR A 884 -45.72 -65.50 49.37
C THR A 884 -47.03 -64.85 49.80
N ILE A 885 -47.24 -64.81 51.12
CA ILE A 885 -48.22 -63.95 51.77
C ILE A 885 -47.45 -62.76 52.30
N THR A 886 -47.68 -61.58 51.73
CA THR A 886 -47.04 -60.34 52.16
C THR A 886 -47.76 -59.83 53.41
N MET A 887 -46.99 -59.68 54.48
CA MET A 887 -47.42 -59.02 55.70
C MET A 887 -47.30 -57.51 55.51
N GLN A 888 -48.42 -56.80 55.58
CA GLN A 888 -48.43 -55.35 55.42
C GLN A 888 -48.31 -54.65 56.77
N ASN A 889 -47.43 -53.66 56.86
CA ASN A 889 -47.24 -52.83 58.04
C ASN A 889 -48.24 -51.65 58.04
N PRO A 890 -48.54 -51.05 59.21
CA PRO A 890 -49.17 -49.73 59.27
C PRO A 890 -48.24 -48.66 58.68
N PRO A 891 -48.77 -47.64 57.97
CA PRO A 891 -47.95 -46.66 57.27
C PRO A 891 -47.15 -45.79 58.24
N VAL A 892 -45.96 -45.39 57.81
CA VAL A 892 -45.14 -44.39 58.50
C VAL A 892 -44.91 -43.23 57.56
N ALA A 893 -45.52 -42.08 57.85
CA ALA A 893 -45.20 -40.86 57.12
C ALA A 893 -43.78 -40.41 57.46
N LEU A 894 -43.02 -40.02 56.43
CA LEU A 894 -41.72 -39.40 56.57
C LEU A 894 -41.44 -38.58 55.30
N PHE A 895 -40.87 -37.40 55.43
CA PHE A 895 -40.40 -36.63 54.28
C PHE A 895 -39.06 -35.96 54.52
N SER A 896 -38.33 -35.80 53.43
CA SER A 896 -37.06 -35.09 53.36
C SER A 896 -37.14 -33.97 52.31
N PHE A 897 -36.17 -33.06 52.34
CA PHE A 897 -36.12 -31.94 51.39
C PHE A 897 -34.70 -31.71 50.91
N THR A 898 -34.56 -31.09 49.75
CA THR A 898 -33.28 -30.67 49.18
C THR A 898 -33.50 -29.46 48.27
N ILE A 899 -32.59 -28.50 48.33
CA ILE A 899 -32.60 -27.32 47.46
C ILE A 899 -31.46 -27.43 46.45
N ARG A 900 -31.79 -27.43 45.15
CA ARG A 900 -30.83 -27.43 44.04
C ARG A 900 -31.39 -26.62 42.86
N ASN A 901 -30.51 -26.02 42.06
CA ASN A 901 -30.85 -25.27 40.84
C ASN A 901 -31.96 -24.20 41.03
N ASN A 902 -31.97 -23.53 42.19
CA ASN A 902 -33.00 -22.56 42.59
C ASN A 902 -34.43 -23.15 42.61
N GLN A 903 -34.56 -24.43 42.93
CA GLN A 903 -35.82 -25.13 43.21
C GLN A 903 -35.75 -25.89 44.55
N LEU A 904 -36.87 -25.93 45.26
CA LEU A 904 -37.08 -26.80 46.42
C LEU A 904 -37.68 -28.11 45.94
N VAL A 905 -37.04 -29.22 46.32
CA VAL A 905 -37.49 -30.58 46.06
C VAL A 905 -37.89 -31.21 47.39
N LEU A 906 -39.15 -31.65 47.49
CA LEU A 906 -39.74 -32.26 48.67
C LEU A 906 -39.97 -33.75 48.41
N ALA A 907 -39.05 -34.59 48.90
CA ALA A 907 -39.09 -36.03 48.67
C ALA A 907 -39.95 -36.72 49.73
N ASN A 908 -40.90 -37.53 49.26
CA ASN A 908 -41.71 -38.39 50.11
C ASN A 908 -40.90 -39.64 50.45
N ASN A 909 -40.53 -39.78 51.72
CA ASN A 909 -39.77 -40.92 52.24
C ASN A 909 -40.67 -41.86 53.06
N SER A 910 -42.00 -41.71 52.94
CA SER A 910 -42.99 -42.46 53.71
C SER A 910 -43.00 -43.93 53.30
N THR A 911 -43.21 -44.82 54.26
CA THR A 911 -43.22 -46.27 54.04
C THR A 911 -44.60 -46.86 54.31
N ASP A 912 -44.86 -48.02 53.69
CA ASP A 912 -46.06 -48.85 53.89
C ASP A 912 -47.41 -48.13 53.63
N SER A 913 -47.43 -47.18 52.72
CA SER A 913 -48.57 -46.34 52.34
C SER A 913 -48.88 -46.40 50.83
N VAL A 914 -50.09 -45.98 50.44
CA VAL A 914 -50.57 -45.95 49.03
C VAL A 914 -51.33 -44.66 48.64
N LYS A 915 -51.42 -43.67 49.53
CA LYS A 915 -51.91 -42.32 49.23
C LYS A 915 -51.29 -41.32 50.20
N TYR A 916 -51.04 -40.10 49.73
CA TYR A 916 -50.31 -39.06 50.43
C TYR A 916 -51.00 -37.70 50.32
N ILE A 917 -50.80 -36.85 51.33
CA ILE A 917 -51.34 -35.49 51.37
C ILE A 917 -50.26 -34.54 51.89
N TRP A 918 -49.75 -33.68 51.03
CA TRP A 918 -48.79 -32.64 51.36
C TRP A 918 -49.47 -31.33 51.77
N ASN A 919 -48.82 -30.58 52.64
CA ASN A 919 -49.09 -29.15 52.89
C ASN A 919 -47.77 -28.38 52.72
N ILE A 920 -47.71 -27.44 51.78
CA ILE A 920 -46.50 -26.73 51.36
C ILE A 920 -46.76 -25.23 51.48
N ASP A 921 -46.27 -24.62 52.56
CA ASP A 921 -46.46 -23.21 52.96
C ASP A 921 -47.93 -22.74 52.94
N GLY A 922 -48.88 -23.67 53.13
CA GLY A 922 -50.33 -23.45 53.09
C GLY A 922 -51.04 -24.07 51.88
N GLU A 923 -50.33 -24.49 50.83
CA GLU A 923 -50.90 -25.18 49.67
C GLU A 923 -51.09 -26.68 49.96
N MET A 924 -52.33 -27.17 49.94
CA MET A 924 -52.65 -28.59 50.12
C MET A 924 -52.59 -29.35 48.78
N VAL A 925 -51.82 -30.43 48.71
CA VAL A 925 -51.62 -31.24 47.49
C VAL A 925 -51.78 -32.72 47.82
N GLU A 926 -52.89 -33.33 47.40
CA GLU A 926 -53.07 -34.79 47.46
C GLU A 926 -52.36 -35.47 46.28
N THR A 927 -51.75 -36.63 46.51
CA THR A 927 -51.18 -37.50 45.46
C THR A 927 -51.13 -38.95 45.94
N ASP A 928 -51.20 -39.92 45.03
CA ASP A 928 -50.92 -41.34 45.29
C ASP A 928 -49.43 -41.70 45.07
N SER A 929 -48.61 -40.75 44.61
CA SER A 929 -47.19 -40.94 44.33
C SER A 929 -46.26 -40.55 45.49
N ILE A 930 -45.09 -41.20 45.55
CA ILE A 930 -43.94 -40.79 46.36
C ILE A 930 -42.95 -39.88 45.62
N GLU A 931 -43.19 -39.60 44.33
CA GLU A 931 -42.29 -38.77 43.52
C GLU A 931 -42.08 -37.37 44.13
N PRO A 932 -40.84 -36.86 44.19
CA PRO A 932 -40.56 -35.61 44.91
C PRO A 932 -41.26 -34.38 44.33
N ILE A 933 -42.08 -33.71 45.15
CA ILE A 933 -42.75 -32.48 44.74
C ILE A 933 -41.70 -31.37 44.58
N THR A 934 -41.44 -31.00 43.33
CA THR A 934 -40.50 -29.94 42.98
C THR A 934 -41.25 -28.62 42.75
N ARG A 935 -40.76 -27.54 43.36
CA ARG A 935 -41.32 -26.19 43.26
C ARG A 935 -40.17 -25.16 43.15
N PRO A 936 -40.15 -24.27 42.13
CA PRO A 936 -39.10 -23.26 42.01
C PRO A 936 -39.12 -22.27 43.19
N LEU A 937 -37.94 -21.92 43.71
CA LEU A 937 -37.80 -21.06 44.90
C LEU A 937 -38.34 -19.65 44.70
N SER A 938 -38.45 -19.19 43.45
CA SER A 938 -39.04 -17.90 43.10
C SER A 938 -40.53 -17.77 43.42
N LEU A 939 -41.23 -18.88 43.71
CA LEU A 939 -42.60 -18.87 44.23
C LEU A 939 -42.66 -18.41 45.69
N TYR A 940 -41.58 -18.64 46.45
CA TYR A 940 -41.51 -18.39 47.90
C TYR A 940 -40.75 -17.11 48.19
N LYS A 941 -41.43 -16.13 48.80
CA LYS A 941 -40.89 -14.78 49.03
C LYS A 941 -39.92 -14.70 50.21
N ASN A 942 -39.98 -15.66 51.13
CA ASN A 942 -39.19 -15.70 52.36
C ASN A 942 -38.02 -16.70 52.24
N ASP A 943 -36.91 -16.45 52.94
CA ASP A 943 -35.74 -17.35 52.94
C ASP A 943 -35.96 -18.69 53.70
N VAL A 944 -37.11 -18.84 54.37
CA VAL A 944 -37.56 -20.05 55.08
C VAL A 944 -39.07 -20.23 54.87
N ILE A 945 -39.52 -21.47 54.63
CA ILE A 945 -40.95 -21.84 54.48
C ILE A 945 -41.31 -23.10 55.30
N LYS A 946 -42.60 -23.44 55.44
CA LYS A 946 -43.07 -24.58 56.27
C LYS A 946 -43.72 -25.70 55.45
N VAL A 947 -43.42 -26.97 55.74
CA VAL A 947 -43.94 -28.13 54.99
C VAL A 947 -44.29 -29.33 55.89
N SER A 948 -45.38 -30.06 55.59
CA SER A 948 -45.76 -31.36 56.22
C SER A 948 -46.34 -32.36 55.23
N LEU A 949 -46.42 -33.64 55.63
CA LEU A 949 -46.92 -34.76 54.82
C LEU A 949 -47.72 -35.79 55.65
N SER A 950 -48.91 -36.17 55.19
CA SER A 950 -49.67 -37.36 55.64
C SER A 950 -49.50 -38.54 54.69
N ALA A 951 -49.56 -39.77 55.22
CA ALA A 951 -49.43 -41.03 54.49
C ALA A 951 -50.50 -42.05 54.92
N LEU A 952 -51.32 -42.53 53.97
CA LEU A 952 -52.49 -43.37 54.18
C LEU A 952 -52.34 -44.75 53.54
N ASN A 953 -52.64 -45.82 54.28
CA ASN A 953 -52.75 -47.17 53.77
C ASN A 953 -54.22 -47.63 53.85
N LYS A 954 -54.78 -47.97 52.68
CA LYS A 954 -56.19 -48.37 52.49
C LYS A 954 -56.67 -49.58 53.30
N ARG A 955 -55.76 -50.37 53.90
CA ARG A 955 -56.07 -51.48 54.82
C ARG A 955 -55.46 -51.34 56.22
N CYS A 956 -54.44 -50.50 56.42
CA CYS A 956 -53.64 -50.50 57.66
C CYS A 956 -53.59 -49.17 58.45
N GLY A 957 -54.13 -48.04 57.95
CA GLY A 957 -54.27 -46.79 58.74
C GLY A 957 -53.76 -45.51 58.06
N GLU A 958 -53.44 -44.49 58.86
CA GLU A 958 -52.83 -43.21 58.44
C GLU A 958 -51.75 -42.77 59.45
N SER A 959 -50.76 -42.01 58.97
CA SER A 959 -49.63 -41.44 59.73
C SER A 959 -49.24 -40.07 59.16
N ILE A 960 -48.55 -39.21 59.93
CA ILE A 960 -48.22 -37.81 59.52
C ILE A 960 -46.81 -37.40 60.02
N ASP A 961 -46.06 -36.68 59.19
CA ASP A 961 -44.74 -36.09 59.50
C ASP A 961 -44.68 -34.57 59.19
N GLY A 962 -44.21 -33.78 60.15
CA GLY A 962 -44.14 -32.32 60.09
C GLY A 962 -45.29 -31.58 60.83
N PRO A 963 -45.41 -30.25 60.68
CA PRO A 963 -44.63 -29.40 59.78
C PRO A 963 -43.19 -29.11 60.24
N LYS A 964 -42.30 -28.94 59.27
CA LYS A 964 -40.88 -28.60 59.43
C LYS A 964 -40.55 -27.29 58.70
N ASP A 965 -39.60 -26.53 59.25
CA ASP A 965 -39.16 -25.25 58.70
C ASP A 965 -37.93 -25.48 57.79
N ILE A 966 -38.01 -25.01 56.55
CA ILE A 966 -37.09 -25.33 55.46
C ILE A 966 -36.42 -24.04 54.98
N ARG A 967 -35.10 -23.91 55.22
CA ARG A 967 -34.28 -22.78 54.75
C ARG A 967 -33.83 -23.01 53.31
N ILE A 968 -34.07 -22.02 52.43
CA ILE A 968 -33.91 -22.21 50.98
C ILE A 968 -32.69 -21.51 50.35
N ARG A 969 -31.82 -20.86 51.15
CA ARG A 969 -30.59 -20.16 50.68
C ARG A 969 -29.47 -20.25 51.74
N GLU A 970 -28.31 -20.79 51.38
CA GLU A 970 -27.16 -21.07 52.30
C GLU A 970 -25.75 -20.83 51.67
N LYS A 971 -24.66 -21.02 52.43
CA LYS A 971 -23.26 -20.67 52.08
C LYS A 971 -22.31 -21.90 51.96
N PRO A 972 -21.21 -21.85 51.16
CA PRO A 972 -20.33 -23.00 50.85
C PRO A 972 -19.03 -23.10 51.69
N THR A 973 -18.23 -24.14 51.40
CA THR A 973 -16.93 -24.52 52.04
C THR A 973 -15.80 -24.71 51.00
N GLU A 974 -14.54 -24.87 51.44
CA GLU A 974 -13.32 -24.53 50.66
C GLU A 974 -12.32 -25.68 50.38
N ASN A 975 -11.50 -25.52 49.33
CA ASN A 975 -10.38 -26.40 48.94
C ASN A 975 -9.04 -25.71 49.31
N PRO A 976 -8.26 -26.19 50.29
CA PRO A 976 -7.11 -25.45 50.80
C PRO A 976 -6.03 -25.03 49.79
N CYS A 977 -5.65 -25.85 48.80
CA CYS A 977 -4.62 -25.40 47.85
C CYS A 977 -5.17 -24.41 46.82
N LEU A 978 -6.36 -24.67 46.26
CA LEU A 978 -6.97 -23.74 45.31
C LEU A 978 -7.34 -22.42 46.01
N THR A 979 -7.88 -22.47 47.24
CA THR A 979 -8.12 -21.29 48.08
C THR A 979 -6.81 -20.55 48.34
N ASN A 980 -5.73 -21.21 48.79
CA ASN A 980 -4.44 -20.55 49.02
C ASN A 980 -3.85 -19.91 47.74
N ALA A 981 -4.05 -20.52 46.57
CA ALA A 981 -3.60 -19.98 45.29
C ALA A 981 -4.44 -18.77 44.85
N VAL A 982 -5.77 -18.89 44.92
CA VAL A 982 -6.72 -17.80 44.61
C VAL A 982 -6.54 -16.63 45.59
N GLU A 983 -6.37 -16.89 46.88
CA GLU A 983 -6.05 -15.86 47.88
C GLU A 983 -4.70 -15.20 47.61
N PHE A 984 -3.66 -15.96 47.27
CA PHE A 984 -2.35 -15.40 46.91
C PHE A 984 -2.46 -14.47 45.69
N VAL A 985 -3.08 -14.94 44.60
CA VAL A 985 -3.28 -14.15 43.37
C VAL A 985 -4.11 -12.90 43.65
N LYS A 986 -5.26 -13.05 44.31
CA LYS A 986 -6.19 -11.96 44.64
C LYS A 986 -5.58 -10.92 45.60
N LYS A 987 -4.85 -11.36 46.63
CA LYS A 987 -4.12 -10.47 47.56
C LYS A 987 -2.99 -9.71 46.85
N THR A 988 -2.36 -10.33 45.85
CA THR A 988 -1.35 -9.70 45.01
C THR A 988 -1.98 -8.69 44.05
N ASN A 989 -3.11 -9.02 43.41
CA ASN A 989 -3.86 -8.09 42.55
C ASN A 989 -4.40 -6.87 43.33
N LEU A 990 -4.92 -7.07 44.54
CA LEU A 990 -5.24 -5.98 45.50
C LEU A 990 -4.03 -5.14 45.95
N THR A 991 -2.80 -5.59 45.66
CA THR A 991 -1.56 -4.84 45.89
C THR A 991 -1.11 -4.11 44.62
N PHE A 992 -1.27 -4.73 43.43
CA PHE A 992 -1.16 -4.05 42.14
C PHE A 992 -2.12 -2.87 42.01
N GLU A 993 -3.40 -3.02 42.42
CA GLU A 993 -4.37 -1.91 42.46
C GLU A 993 -3.88 -0.73 43.29
N LYS A 994 -3.27 -0.99 44.46
CA LYS A 994 -2.72 0.06 45.34
C LYS A 994 -1.49 0.73 44.73
N ILE A 995 -0.63 -0.02 44.04
CA ILE A 995 0.53 0.51 43.31
C ILE A 995 0.06 1.41 42.16
N ASN A 996 -0.95 0.97 41.40
CA ASN A 996 -1.57 1.76 40.33
C ASN A 996 -2.27 3.04 40.82
N GLN A 997 -2.55 3.14 42.13
CA GLN A 997 -3.12 4.32 42.79
C GLN A 997 -2.08 5.22 43.47
N GLN A 998 -0.78 4.88 43.42
CA GLN A 998 0.27 5.74 43.98
C GLN A 998 0.51 6.98 43.10
N PRO A 999 0.46 8.21 43.64
CA PRO A 999 0.76 9.42 42.86
C PRO A 999 2.23 9.51 42.42
N GLU A 1000 3.13 8.73 43.03
CA GLU A 1000 4.53 8.59 42.64
C GLU A 1000 4.72 7.77 41.35
N LEU A 1001 3.74 6.96 40.95
CA LEU A 1001 3.82 6.01 39.83
C LEU A 1001 4.30 6.68 38.53
N GLN A 1002 3.81 7.88 38.21
CA GLN A 1002 4.20 8.64 37.01
C GLN A 1002 5.69 9.04 36.96
N LYS A 1003 6.43 8.90 38.07
CA LYS A 1003 7.85 9.23 38.20
C LYS A 1003 8.76 7.98 38.20
N PHE A 1004 8.18 6.77 38.17
CA PHE A 1004 8.95 5.53 38.07
C PHE A 1004 9.62 5.42 36.69
N SER A 1005 10.70 4.63 36.60
CA SER A 1005 11.36 4.35 35.33
C SER A 1005 10.44 3.59 34.36
N LYS A 1006 10.71 3.73 33.05
CA LYS A 1006 9.92 3.07 32.00
C LYS A 1006 9.97 1.55 32.14
N GLU A 1007 11.11 1.02 32.59
CA GLU A 1007 11.30 -0.40 32.87
C GLU A 1007 10.36 -0.85 34.01
N THR A 1008 10.34 -0.14 35.15
CA THR A 1008 9.42 -0.46 36.26
C THR A 1008 7.95 -0.35 35.83
N LEU A 1009 7.55 0.69 35.10
CA LEU A 1009 6.18 0.85 34.62
C LEU A 1009 5.76 -0.30 33.69
N SER A 1010 6.62 -0.69 32.75
CA SER A 1010 6.37 -1.84 31.87
C SER A 1010 6.25 -3.15 32.63
N LEU A 1011 7.04 -3.34 33.69
CA LEU A 1011 6.99 -4.53 34.55
C LEU A 1011 5.71 -4.59 35.39
N ILE A 1012 5.22 -3.46 35.92
CA ILE A 1012 3.95 -3.40 36.64
C ILE A 1012 2.83 -3.91 35.72
N THR A 1013 2.73 -3.36 34.50
CA THR A 1013 1.69 -3.75 33.55
C THR A 1013 1.80 -5.22 33.11
N GLU A 1014 2.99 -5.70 32.73
CA GLU A 1014 3.16 -7.06 32.23
C GLU A 1014 3.01 -8.12 33.34
N ILE A 1015 3.60 -7.92 34.53
CA ILE A 1015 3.45 -8.87 35.63
C ILE A 1015 2.01 -8.85 36.17
N GLN A 1016 1.33 -7.70 36.24
CA GLN A 1016 -0.09 -7.64 36.61
C GLN A 1016 -0.97 -8.37 35.59
N LYS A 1017 -0.71 -8.21 34.29
CA LYS A 1017 -1.40 -8.94 33.22
C LYS A 1017 -1.19 -10.45 33.33
N GLN A 1018 0.01 -10.88 33.69
CA GLN A 1018 0.31 -12.30 33.96
C GLN A 1018 -0.45 -12.82 35.18
N PHE A 1019 -0.48 -12.08 36.30
CA PHE A 1019 -1.30 -12.42 37.46
C PHE A 1019 -2.80 -12.47 37.13
N ALA A 1020 -3.33 -11.52 36.34
CA ALA A 1020 -4.72 -11.53 35.87
C ALA A 1020 -5.03 -12.69 34.91
N SER A 1021 -4.02 -13.22 34.19
CA SER A 1021 -4.18 -14.44 33.40
C SER A 1021 -4.24 -15.69 34.28
N VAL A 1022 -3.49 -15.74 35.38
CA VAL A 1022 -3.58 -16.85 36.34
C VAL A 1022 -4.87 -16.75 37.17
N GLU A 1023 -5.37 -15.56 37.50
CA GLU A 1023 -6.62 -15.38 38.24
C GLU A 1023 -7.83 -15.99 37.51
N LYS A 1024 -7.88 -15.85 36.18
CA LYS A 1024 -8.97 -16.41 35.36
C LYS A 1024 -8.97 -17.95 35.34
N GLU A 1025 -7.78 -18.55 35.32
CA GLU A 1025 -7.58 -19.98 35.06
C GLU A 1025 -6.84 -20.68 36.22
N THR A 1026 -7.00 -20.20 37.46
CA THR A 1026 -6.12 -20.60 38.59
C THR A 1026 -6.11 -22.12 38.80
N SER A 1027 -7.24 -22.80 38.62
CA SER A 1027 -7.31 -24.26 38.69
C SER A 1027 -6.49 -24.96 37.62
N ALA A 1028 -6.51 -24.48 36.36
CA ALA A 1028 -5.78 -25.11 35.26
C ALA A 1028 -4.25 -24.90 35.40
N TYR A 1029 -3.83 -23.73 35.89
CA TYR A 1029 -2.43 -23.51 36.26
C TYR A 1029 -1.99 -24.44 37.41
N ILE A 1030 -2.78 -24.55 38.48
CA ILE A 1030 -2.49 -25.41 39.65
C ILE A 1030 -2.51 -26.91 39.29
N ASN A 1031 -3.33 -27.32 38.32
CA ASN A 1031 -3.36 -28.69 37.80
C ASN A 1031 -2.18 -29.00 36.85
N GLY A 1032 -1.56 -27.97 36.26
CA GLY A 1032 -0.40 -28.09 35.37
C GLY A 1032 -0.71 -28.07 33.87
N ASP A 1033 -1.93 -27.73 33.48
CA ASP A 1033 -2.37 -27.67 32.07
C ASP A 1033 -1.55 -26.66 31.25
N PHE A 1034 -1.07 -25.59 31.90
CA PHE A 1034 -0.25 -24.53 31.29
C PHE A 1034 1.27 -24.72 31.44
N ASN A 1035 1.76 -25.86 31.95
CA ASN A 1035 3.18 -26.07 32.24
C ASN A 1035 4.13 -25.89 31.04
N THR A 1036 3.64 -26.12 29.81
CA THR A 1036 4.38 -25.90 28.56
C THR A 1036 4.53 -24.41 28.21
N ALA A 1037 3.61 -23.55 28.64
CA ALA A 1037 3.59 -22.12 28.35
C ALA A 1037 4.32 -21.27 29.41
N LEU A 1038 4.56 -21.81 30.61
CA LEU A 1038 5.29 -21.10 31.67
C LEU A 1038 6.66 -20.52 31.23
N PRO A 1039 7.48 -21.15 30.36
CA PRO A 1039 8.73 -20.55 29.88
C PRO A 1039 8.56 -19.28 29.02
N GLU A 1040 7.37 -19.02 28.48
CA GLU A 1040 7.03 -17.79 27.75
C GLU A 1040 6.49 -16.70 28.68
N MET A 1041 5.72 -17.08 29.70
CA MET A 1041 5.31 -16.20 30.81
C MET A 1041 6.56 -15.69 31.58
N TYR A 1042 7.47 -16.62 31.90
CA TYR A 1042 8.76 -16.38 32.55
C TYR A 1042 9.90 -16.22 31.53
N ASN A 1043 9.68 -15.37 30.52
CA ASN A 1043 10.67 -15.04 29.47
C ASN A 1043 11.80 -14.11 29.97
N GLU A 1044 12.89 -14.05 29.20
CA GLU A 1044 14.11 -13.32 29.56
C GLU A 1044 13.94 -11.80 29.59
N LEU A 1045 12.97 -11.24 28.85
CA LEU A 1045 12.73 -9.79 28.83
C LEU A 1045 12.19 -9.30 30.18
N VAL A 1046 11.36 -10.09 30.87
CA VAL A 1046 10.89 -9.75 32.23
C VAL A 1046 12.06 -9.69 33.20
N TYR A 1047 12.93 -10.72 33.20
CA TYR A 1047 14.11 -10.77 34.07
C TYR A 1047 15.16 -9.70 33.72
N HIS A 1048 15.36 -9.40 32.43
CA HIS A 1048 16.24 -8.32 31.98
C HIS A 1048 15.72 -6.96 32.43
N ASN A 1049 14.43 -6.69 32.28
CA ASN A 1049 13.82 -5.44 32.71
C ASN A 1049 13.84 -5.28 34.23
N LEU A 1050 13.68 -6.36 35.02
CA LEU A 1050 13.84 -6.30 36.48
C LEU A 1050 15.28 -5.90 36.87
N LEU A 1051 16.29 -6.43 36.18
CA LEU A 1051 17.69 -6.01 36.36
C LEU A 1051 17.92 -4.54 35.96
N LEU A 1052 17.34 -4.06 34.85
CA LEU A 1052 17.45 -2.65 34.46
C LEU A 1052 16.74 -1.72 35.44
N GLY A 1053 15.50 -2.04 35.82
CA GLY A 1053 14.73 -1.30 36.83
C GLY A 1053 15.52 -1.16 38.14
N SER A 1054 16.15 -2.24 38.63
CA SER A 1054 16.97 -2.19 39.86
C SER A 1054 18.17 -1.23 39.80
N LYS A 1055 18.69 -0.94 38.60
CA LYS A 1055 19.76 0.05 38.39
C LYS A 1055 19.22 1.45 38.15
N ASN A 1056 18.08 1.56 37.49
CA ASN A 1056 17.48 2.83 37.07
C ASN A 1056 16.67 3.48 38.19
N ALA A 1057 16.13 2.71 39.14
CA ALA A 1057 15.23 3.18 40.19
C ALA A 1057 15.93 4.12 41.20
N ARG A 1058 15.51 5.39 41.19
CA ARG A 1058 16.11 6.46 42.03
C ARG A 1058 15.33 6.76 43.30
N MET A 1059 14.08 6.30 43.38
CA MET A 1059 13.17 6.53 44.51
C MET A 1059 13.00 5.25 45.34
N GLU A 1060 12.78 5.37 46.64
CA GLU A 1060 12.70 4.20 47.54
C GLU A 1060 11.34 3.48 47.41
N GLU A 1061 10.31 4.24 47.02
CA GLU A 1061 8.98 3.77 46.63
C GLU A 1061 9.08 2.86 45.40
N GLU A 1062 9.83 3.29 44.38
CA GLU A 1062 10.05 2.50 43.16
C GLU A 1062 10.83 1.20 43.45
N LYS A 1063 11.86 1.27 44.31
CA LYS A 1063 12.59 0.07 44.74
C LYS A 1063 11.70 -0.89 45.56
N THR A 1064 10.80 -0.34 46.38
CA THR A 1064 9.83 -1.13 47.14
C THR A 1064 8.87 -1.86 46.20
N VAL A 1065 8.44 -1.20 45.12
CA VAL A 1065 7.62 -1.82 44.07
C VAL A 1065 8.40 -2.87 43.29
N LEU A 1066 9.63 -2.61 42.84
CA LEU A 1066 10.49 -3.61 42.16
C LEU A 1066 10.77 -4.85 43.03
N SER A 1067 10.94 -4.66 44.34
CA SER A 1067 11.07 -5.77 45.30
C SER A 1067 9.79 -6.60 45.35
N PHE A 1068 8.61 -5.96 45.42
CA PHE A 1068 7.31 -6.64 45.37
C PHE A 1068 7.07 -7.37 44.03
N LEU A 1069 7.42 -6.76 42.89
CA LEU A 1069 7.31 -7.38 41.57
C LEU A 1069 8.16 -8.65 41.48
N THR A 1070 9.40 -8.59 42.00
CA THR A 1070 10.29 -9.75 42.08
C THR A 1070 9.73 -10.84 43.00
N GLU A 1071 9.35 -10.49 44.24
CA GLU A 1071 8.82 -11.42 45.22
C GLU A 1071 7.56 -12.13 44.70
N SER A 1072 6.61 -11.36 44.18
CA SER A 1072 5.33 -11.88 43.68
C SER A 1072 5.51 -12.77 42.45
N HIS A 1073 6.31 -12.36 41.46
CA HIS A 1073 6.49 -13.14 40.22
C HIS A 1073 7.18 -14.49 40.47
N ILE A 1074 8.21 -14.53 41.32
CA ILE A 1074 8.87 -15.78 41.75
C ILE A 1074 7.93 -16.62 42.62
N SER A 1075 7.21 -16.01 43.57
CA SER A 1075 6.29 -16.73 44.44
C SER A 1075 5.08 -17.30 43.70
N LEU A 1076 4.68 -16.70 42.57
CA LEU A 1076 3.66 -17.21 41.67
C LEU A 1076 4.11 -18.52 41.00
N PHE A 1077 5.34 -18.58 40.48
CA PHE A 1077 5.86 -19.78 39.80
C PHE A 1077 5.78 -21.01 40.73
N TYR A 1078 6.34 -20.89 41.94
CA TYR A 1078 6.28 -21.98 42.90
C TYR A 1078 4.87 -22.21 43.44
N THR A 1079 4.02 -21.19 43.54
CA THR A 1079 2.62 -21.36 43.94
C THR A 1079 1.80 -22.12 42.90
N ILE A 1080 2.11 -21.98 41.61
CA ILE A 1080 1.51 -22.75 40.51
C ILE A 1080 1.91 -24.23 40.61
N ILE A 1081 3.21 -24.54 40.77
CA ILE A 1081 3.68 -25.94 40.69
C ILE A 1081 3.62 -26.72 42.01
N LYS A 1082 3.52 -26.09 43.20
CA LYS A 1082 3.59 -26.78 44.52
C LYS A 1082 2.48 -27.79 44.84
N CYS A 1083 1.38 -27.78 44.10
CA CYS A 1083 0.27 -28.73 44.28
C CYS A 1083 0.10 -29.69 43.09
N GLN A 1084 0.99 -29.64 42.10
CA GLN A 1084 1.07 -30.62 41.05
C GLN A 1084 1.74 -31.90 41.57
N PRO A 1085 1.34 -33.10 41.12
CA PRO A 1085 1.99 -34.34 41.54
C PRO A 1085 3.42 -34.43 41.00
N ALA A 1086 4.33 -35.04 41.77
CA ALA A 1086 5.76 -35.07 41.45
C ALA A 1086 6.07 -35.69 40.08
N GLU A 1087 5.30 -36.68 39.64
CA GLU A 1087 5.41 -37.28 38.29
C GLU A 1087 5.17 -36.27 37.17
N LEU A 1088 4.20 -35.36 37.34
CA LEU A 1088 3.89 -34.30 36.37
C LEU A 1088 4.99 -33.23 36.36
N ILE A 1089 5.51 -32.86 37.53
CA ILE A 1089 6.61 -31.90 37.65
C ILE A 1089 7.88 -32.44 37.00
N ASN A 1090 8.22 -33.72 37.23
CA ASN A 1090 9.36 -34.39 36.58
C ASN A 1090 9.19 -34.47 35.06
N LYS A 1091 7.97 -34.68 34.54
CA LYS A 1091 7.67 -34.64 33.10
C LYS A 1091 7.98 -33.27 32.45
N PHE A 1092 8.00 -32.19 33.24
CA PHE A 1092 8.29 -30.82 32.79
C PHE A 1092 9.62 -30.26 33.33
N GLU A 1093 10.58 -31.12 33.68
CA GLU A 1093 11.92 -30.73 34.16
C GLU A 1093 12.61 -29.70 33.26
N ARG A 1094 12.59 -29.88 31.92
CA ARG A 1094 13.26 -28.95 30.98
C ARG A 1094 12.63 -27.54 30.94
N PRO A 1095 11.30 -27.38 30.79
CA PRO A 1095 10.62 -26.09 31.02
C PRO A 1095 10.98 -25.46 32.37
N PHE A 1096 10.92 -26.22 33.46
CA PHE A 1096 11.06 -25.67 34.81
C PHE A 1096 12.51 -25.29 35.15
N THR A 1097 13.50 -26.10 34.75
CA THR A 1097 14.93 -25.74 34.86
C THR A 1097 15.30 -24.50 34.04
N THR A 1098 14.64 -24.28 32.90
CA THR A 1098 14.79 -23.04 32.12
C THR A 1098 14.30 -21.81 32.90
N ILE A 1099 13.16 -21.93 33.59
CA ILE A 1099 12.59 -20.85 34.41
C ILE A 1099 13.44 -20.60 35.66
N THR A 1100 13.79 -21.65 36.41
CA THR A 1100 14.58 -21.50 37.64
C THR A 1100 15.99 -20.97 37.37
N GLY A 1101 16.60 -21.32 36.23
CA GLY A 1101 17.88 -20.75 35.79
C GLY A 1101 17.80 -19.25 35.49
N ARG A 1102 16.67 -18.76 34.95
CA ARG A 1102 16.43 -17.32 34.75
C ARG A 1102 16.22 -16.58 36.08
N ILE A 1103 15.50 -17.19 37.03
CA ILE A 1103 15.37 -16.67 38.40
C ILE A 1103 16.74 -16.56 39.08
N ASP A 1104 17.59 -17.58 38.96
CA ASP A 1104 18.95 -17.54 39.50
C ASP A 1104 19.81 -16.44 38.84
N GLY A 1105 19.73 -16.30 37.52
CA GLY A 1105 20.42 -15.23 36.78
C GLY A 1105 19.98 -13.82 37.23
N LEU A 1106 18.69 -13.63 37.53
CA LEU A 1106 18.16 -12.40 38.13
C LEU A 1106 18.77 -12.14 39.51
N LEU A 1107 18.71 -13.11 40.43
CA LEU A 1107 19.16 -12.93 41.80
C LEU A 1107 20.69 -12.71 41.88
N GLN A 1108 21.48 -13.45 41.11
CA GLN A 1108 22.92 -13.21 40.96
C GLN A 1108 23.21 -11.82 40.36
N GLY A 1109 22.39 -11.37 39.42
CA GLY A 1109 22.45 -10.03 38.86
C GLY A 1109 22.17 -8.94 39.90
N PHE A 1110 21.19 -9.13 40.79
CA PHE A 1110 20.93 -8.20 41.90
C PHE A 1110 22.07 -8.15 42.91
N VAL A 1111 22.64 -9.29 43.31
CA VAL A 1111 23.85 -9.34 44.17
C VAL A 1111 25.00 -8.57 43.51
N LYS A 1112 25.24 -8.77 42.20
CA LYS A 1112 26.26 -8.03 41.43
C LYS A 1112 25.98 -6.53 41.32
N ASN A 1113 24.70 -6.13 41.31
CA ASN A 1113 24.27 -4.73 41.31
C ASN A 1113 24.23 -4.11 42.73
N GLN A 1114 24.55 -4.87 43.79
CA GLN A 1114 24.35 -4.49 45.20
C GLN A 1114 22.89 -4.11 45.55
N TYR A 1115 21.93 -4.65 44.80
CA TYR A 1115 20.50 -4.36 44.99
C TYR A 1115 19.88 -5.35 45.98
N LYS A 1116 19.40 -4.85 47.13
CA LYS A 1116 18.77 -5.68 48.16
C LYS A 1116 17.34 -6.07 47.76
N THR A 1117 17.23 -7.07 46.88
CA THR A 1117 15.97 -7.52 46.27
C THR A 1117 14.93 -8.10 47.23
N ASP A 1118 15.34 -8.62 48.39
CA ASP A 1118 14.44 -9.01 49.46
C ASP A 1118 14.80 -8.19 50.72
N PRO A 1119 14.26 -6.97 50.86
CA PRO A 1119 14.60 -6.12 51.98
C PRO A 1119 14.04 -6.63 53.31
N LYS A 1120 13.01 -7.49 53.29
CA LYS A 1120 12.22 -7.93 54.45
C LYS A 1120 12.42 -9.40 54.86
N GLY A 1121 13.08 -10.21 54.02
CA GLY A 1121 13.20 -11.66 54.18
C GLY A 1121 11.95 -12.44 53.74
N THR A 1122 11.01 -11.80 53.05
CA THR A 1122 9.70 -12.36 52.72
C THR A 1122 9.78 -13.43 51.62
N LEU A 1123 10.50 -13.15 50.53
CA LEU A 1123 10.78 -14.14 49.49
C LEU A 1123 11.65 -15.30 50.02
N LYS A 1124 12.65 -14.98 50.83
CA LYS A 1124 13.55 -15.96 51.45
C LYS A 1124 12.81 -16.93 52.39
N ASN A 1125 11.87 -16.43 53.18
CA ASN A 1125 11.02 -17.29 54.02
C ASN A 1125 10.11 -18.17 53.15
N PHE A 1126 9.39 -17.57 52.18
CA PHE A 1126 8.51 -18.31 51.28
C PHE A 1126 9.22 -19.46 50.55
N LEU A 1127 10.41 -19.21 49.99
CA LEU A 1127 11.22 -20.23 49.31
C LEU A 1127 11.74 -21.30 50.27
N SER A 1128 12.04 -20.93 51.53
CA SER A 1128 12.42 -21.90 52.57
C SER A 1128 11.27 -22.84 52.91
N ASP A 1129 10.04 -22.33 53.02
CA ASP A 1129 8.84 -23.14 53.23
C ASP A 1129 8.57 -24.09 52.05
N GLN A 1130 8.80 -23.63 50.80
CA GLN A 1130 8.57 -24.45 49.61
C GLN A 1130 9.49 -25.68 49.53
N LYS A 1131 10.64 -25.70 50.24
CA LYS A 1131 11.49 -26.90 50.31
C LYS A 1131 10.78 -28.11 50.93
N VAL A 1132 9.77 -27.89 51.77
CA VAL A 1132 8.95 -28.98 52.33
C VAL A 1132 8.03 -29.57 51.27
N SER A 1133 7.43 -28.71 50.42
CA SER A 1133 6.55 -29.11 49.31
C SER A 1133 7.28 -29.90 48.23
N PHE A 1134 8.53 -29.52 47.92
CA PHE A 1134 9.32 -30.14 46.84
C PHE A 1134 10.36 -31.16 47.32
N LYS A 1135 10.26 -31.65 48.55
CA LYS A 1135 11.26 -32.53 49.21
C LYS A 1135 11.68 -33.77 48.38
N ASP A 1136 10.80 -34.26 47.49
CA ASP A 1136 11.00 -35.45 46.65
C ASP A 1136 11.40 -35.10 45.20
N ILE A 1137 11.60 -33.82 44.87
CA ILE A 1137 11.82 -33.31 43.50
C ILE A 1137 13.18 -32.59 43.42
N LYS A 1138 14.21 -33.37 43.11
CA LYS A 1138 15.62 -32.95 43.24
C LYS A 1138 15.97 -31.64 42.52
N PHE A 1139 15.64 -31.49 41.25
CA PHE A 1139 16.07 -30.31 40.47
C PHE A 1139 15.40 -29.01 40.94
N ILE A 1140 14.16 -29.09 41.48
CA ILE A 1140 13.48 -27.94 42.09
C ILE A 1140 14.13 -27.58 43.43
N LEU A 1141 14.53 -28.56 44.24
CA LEU A 1141 15.27 -28.29 45.48
C LEU A 1141 16.64 -27.63 45.22
N GLU A 1142 17.41 -28.15 44.27
CA GLU A 1142 18.72 -27.59 43.91
C GLU A 1142 18.60 -26.14 43.41
N ALA A 1143 17.54 -25.84 42.63
CA ALA A 1143 17.18 -24.48 42.24
C ALA A 1143 16.81 -23.59 43.45
N ILE A 1144 15.95 -24.06 44.35
CA ILE A 1144 15.53 -23.28 45.54
C ILE A 1144 16.73 -23.01 46.46
N GLU A 1145 17.64 -23.98 46.65
CA GLU A 1145 18.87 -23.78 47.44
C GLU A 1145 19.82 -22.77 46.82
N SER A 1146 19.98 -22.78 45.49
CA SER A 1146 20.75 -21.77 44.76
C SER A 1146 20.14 -20.38 44.92
N GLN A 1147 18.82 -20.25 44.73
CA GLN A 1147 18.10 -18.98 44.87
C GLN A 1147 18.18 -18.43 46.31
N LEU A 1148 18.00 -19.28 47.33
CA LEU A 1148 18.16 -18.91 48.74
C LEU A 1148 19.58 -18.46 49.10
N LYS A 1149 20.61 -19.00 48.44
CA LYS A 1149 22.00 -18.54 48.60
C LYS A 1149 22.21 -17.13 48.02
N ASN A 1150 21.48 -16.79 46.95
CA ASN A 1150 21.53 -15.50 46.26
C ASN A 1150 20.61 -14.43 46.91
N LEU A 1151 19.92 -14.74 48.01
CA LEU A 1151 19.02 -13.87 48.80
C LEU A 1151 19.58 -13.52 50.20
N ASN A 1152 20.90 -13.37 50.34
CA ASN A 1152 21.57 -13.02 51.61
C ASN A 1152 22.09 -11.58 51.63
#